data_AF-A0A316MMH4-F1
#
_entry.id   AF-A0A316MMH4-F1
#
_cell.length_a   1.000
_cell.length_b   1.000
_cell.length_c   1.000
_cell.angle_alpha   90.00
_cell.angle_beta   90.00
_cell.angle_gamma   90.00
#
_symmetry.space_group_name_H-M   'P 1'
#
loop_
_entity.id
_entity.type
_entity.pdbx_description
1 polymer ?
#
loop_
_entity_poly.entity_id
_entity_poly.type
_entity_poly.pdbx_seq_one_letter_code
_entity_poly.pdbx_strand_id
1 'polypeptide(L)'
;MKIQTLFLQMMPTPNTLAVLGIFTSLTLAGCTDESPVPIEIDYSIPSTVNPEALENYAYSFPLKIEANGAWNIQFDYIKGNQICYVVPDHGTGNTEATVYVYDNGTEQRRENILYIVDTKTDEVIKELTLIQKSVSDNPENEISQMVEGARRLGIGYGYNTLGQYADANSVAQNPIIDYNYVNEDSILSTSGVLVTFESDTYTGTTASELSNKLSSSINLGVSYCGFKGEVGASFNMSSYKSNETEYAISYVDVAQQVLTLETGAANIIANLMTDKAYKDLNGLDIQGRRKKVPTDYPSTTEGIKKLVKAYGTHLITRARVGGRLKYVTSIDVSKIEGEYELEAFANSSYKNSFVKVKAEVSDSLKQSYKANSSHCKTTLFVQGGDAKKAMDITMNGGDNDNTIKAWVNTLANEKNQTIVGLLEDGLIPLWELIDTELPNGVKRQQMIKDYILGTEIENDYTGVGMNYVSGATVSLDKIPDFTGSTLIKDIYNGSQWVARICEEFIPILDRNSRVKVIYPVLNNRTKYNMGIFLGDSNHKPAKVCWAKGRLAVLELTDASYGQTKKVYIRGKNISLTQDAASEDVFRGSVKDYYMKGVLYTSPNDYPVVKIFNRIWTRQNYSSDLLRTGEKISQQHWWEPYSSFYCYHWDDASNPNLAPAGWRVAGDDDYNSIGNTITANGYTMIGTLLAPGAVTGFETKTGYFLRDSKGKWHQTGDGTEAVLFTNTLHLCKIQPISGGFSVYDSNNYHWGHFCPVRVVQDAE
;
A
#
# COMPACT_ATOMS: atom_id res chain seq x y z
N MET A 1 0.86 -85.12 4.58
CA MET A 1 1.70 -86.13 5.25
C MET A 1 2.65 -85.36 6.17
N LYS A 2 2.77 -85.58 7.49
CA LYS A 2 2.25 -86.62 8.41
C LYS A 2 2.84 -88.04 8.18
N ILE A 3 3.48 -88.59 9.24
CA ILE A 3 3.97 -89.99 9.43
C ILE A 3 5.23 -90.31 8.59
N GLN A 4 6.25 -91.09 9.00
CA GLN A 4 6.54 -91.96 10.19
C GLN A 4 7.88 -91.48 10.86
N THR A 5 8.66 -92.08 11.79
CA THR A 5 8.87 -93.37 12.52
C THR A 5 9.57 -93.00 13.87
N LEU A 6 9.42 -93.54 15.09
CA LEU A 6 8.94 -94.80 15.72
C LEU A 6 10.08 -95.77 16.18
N PHE A 7 9.83 -96.61 17.21
CA PHE A 7 10.70 -97.62 17.91
C PHE A 7 11.49 -97.14 19.15
N LEU A 8 11.60 -97.89 20.27
CA LEU A 8 11.00 -99.19 20.67
C LEU A 8 10.80 -99.26 22.23
N GLN A 9 9.84 -100.07 22.71
CA GLN A 9 9.62 -100.39 24.14
C GLN A 9 10.12 -101.81 24.50
N MET A 10 10.48 -102.06 25.77
CA MET A 10 10.41 -103.39 26.41
C MET A 10 9.95 -103.27 27.89
N MET A 11 9.67 -104.41 28.54
CA MET A 11 8.67 -104.56 29.63
C MET A 11 9.19 -105.33 30.91
N PRO A 12 8.40 -105.59 31.98
CA PRO A 12 8.88 -105.45 33.38
C PRO A 12 8.80 -106.73 34.27
N THR A 13 8.56 -106.54 35.59
CA THR A 13 8.15 -107.49 36.70
C THR A 13 9.25 -107.84 37.76
N PRO A 14 8.93 -108.44 38.95
CA PRO A 14 8.23 -107.77 40.07
C PRO A 14 8.71 -108.11 41.53
N ASN A 15 7.99 -107.58 42.55
CA ASN A 15 7.99 -107.94 44.01
C ASN A 15 9.16 -107.39 44.88
N THR A 16 9.05 -107.10 46.20
CA THR A 16 8.03 -107.43 47.23
C THR A 16 7.79 -106.27 48.25
N LEU A 17 6.71 -106.35 49.03
CA LEU A 17 6.16 -105.40 50.04
C LEU A 17 7.11 -104.80 51.10
N ALA A 18 6.85 -103.54 51.47
CA ALA A 18 6.72 -103.07 52.86
C ALA A 18 5.75 -101.85 52.92
N VAL A 19 5.15 -101.54 54.09
CA VAL A 19 4.03 -100.58 54.22
C VAL A 19 4.43 -99.32 55.03
N LEU A 20 4.19 -98.12 54.49
CA LEU A 20 3.73 -96.96 55.27
C LEU A 20 3.20 -95.79 54.40
N GLY A 21 2.19 -95.08 54.92
CA GLY A 21 1.90 -93.66 54.66
C GLY A 21 1.58 -93.20 53.22
N ILE A 22 0.29 -93.07 52.90
CA ILE A 22 -0.14 -92.18 51.79
C ILE A 22 -0.09 -90.74 52.29
N PHE A 23 0.85 -89.96 51.77
CA PHE A 23 0.78 -88.49 51.77
C PHE A 23 0.91 -88.00 50.33
N THR A 24 -0.10 -87.27 49.85
CA THR A 24 -0.06 -86.60 48.55
C THR A 24 0.92 -85.44 48.62
N SER A 25 2.11 -85.62 48.05
CA SER A 25 3.07 -84.53 47.90
C SER A 25 2.55 -83.53 46.87
N LEU A 26 1.96 -82.43 47.34
CA LEU A 26 1.88 -81.22 46.52
C LEU A 26 3.31 -80.84 46.16
N THR A 27 3.63 -80.89 44.86
CA THR A 27 4.80 -80.21 44.32
C THR A 27 4.55 -78.71 44.44
N LEU A 28 5.03 -78.13 45.55
CA LEU A 28 5.25 -76.70 45.67
C LEU A 28 6.30 -76.30 44.63
N ALA A 29 5.84 -75.97 43.42
CA ALA A 29 6.57 -75.04 42.58
C ALA A 29 6.61 -73.73 43.35
N GLY A 30 7.77 -73.39 43.91
CA GLY A 30 7.90 -72.19 44.73
C GLY A 30 7.66 -70.95 43.88
N CYS A 31 6.73 -70.11 44.31
CA CYS A 31 6.71 -68.72 43.87
C CYS A 31 8.01 -68.08 44.34
N THR A 32 8.99 -68.00 43.44
CA THR A 32 9.99 -66.95 43.52
C THR A 32 9.28 -65.69 43.10
N ASP A 33 8.90 -64.87 44.09
CA ASP A 33 8.65 -63.46 43.85
C ASP A 33 10.00 -62.85 43.45
N GLU A 34 10.36 -62.97 42.17
CA GLU A 34 11.35 -62.09 41.57
C GLU A 34 10.78 -60.68 41.65
N SER A 35 11.15 -59.96 42.72
CA SER A 35 10.94 -58.52 42.81
C SER A 35 11.42 -57.90 41.49
N PRO A 36 10.56 -57.17 40.77
CA PRO A 36 10.92 -56.66 39.45
C PRO A 36 12.19 -55.84 39.59
N VAL A 37 13.22 -56.19 38.81
CA VAL A 37 14.51 -55.47 38.82
C VAL A 37 14.20 -53.99 38.60
N PRO A 38 14.57 -53.10 39.55
CA PRO A 38 14.26 -51.69 39.43
C PRO A 38 14.77 -51.15 38.11
N ILE A 39 13.95 -50.33 37.44
CA ILE A 39 14.37 -49.72 36.19
C ILE A 39 15.34 -48.60 36.52
N GLU A 40 16.63 -48.89 36.32
CA GLU A 40 17.69 -47.90 36.46
C GLU A 40 17.71 -47.09 35.16
N ILE A 41 17.45 -45.79 35.30
CA ILE A 41 17.62 -44.79 34.25
C ILE A 41 18.62 -43.77 34.77
N ASP A 42 19.56 -43.35 33.94
CA ASP A 42 20.29 -42.10 34.08
C ASP A 42 20.28 -41.31 32.77
N TYR A 43 20.74 -40.06 32.80
CA TYR A 43 20.82 -39.24 31.60
C TYR A 43 22.08 -38.37 31.56
N SER A 44 22.49 -37.98 30.35
CA SER A 44 23.49 -36.93 30.16
C SER A 44 23.11 -35.96 29.05
N ILE A 45 23.44 -34.69 29.28
CA ILE A 45 23.31 -33.57 28.34
C ILE A 45 24.71 -32.96 28.10
N PRO A 46 24.96 -32.29 26.96
CA PRO A 46 26.25 -31.65 26.71
C PRO A 46 26.60 -30.63 27.81
N SER A 47 27.86 -30.63 28.25
CA SER A 47 28.37 -29.68 29.25
C SER A 47 28.37 -28.21 28.79
N THR A 48 28.00 -27.95 27.54
CA THR A 48 27.76 -26.61 26.97
C THR A 48 26.32 -26.12 27.16
N VAL A 49 25.41 -26.96 27.65
CA VAL A 49 23.99 -26.64 27.88
C VAL A 49 23.75 -26.51 29.37
N ASN A 50 23.16 -25.39 29.80
CA ASN A 50 22.68 -25.22 31.17
C ASN A 50 21.14 -25.33 31.19
N PRO A 51 20.56 -26.38 31.80
CA PRO A 51 19.10 -26.54 31.88
C PRO A 51 18.43 -25.43 32.71
N GLU A 52 19.12 -24.86 33.70
CA GLU A 52 18.61 -23.75 34.52
C GLU A 52 18.88 -22.35 33.91
N ALA A 53 19.44 -22.30 32.69
CA ALA A 53 19.65 -21.05 31.95
C ALA A 53 19.60 -21.29 30.43
N LEU A 54 18.63 -22.07 29.95
CA LEU A 54 18.41 -22.30 28.52
C LEU A 54 18.24 -20.96 27.80
N GLU A 55 18.86 -20.85 26.62
CA GLU A 55 18.82 -19.64 25.81
C GLU A 55 17.38 -19.26 25.41
N ASN A 56 17.11 -17.96 25.27
CA ASN A 56 15.78 -17.44 24.94
C ASN A 56 15.39 -17.65 23.45
N TYR A 57 16.19 -18.39 22.69
CA TYR A 57 16.04 -18.63 21.27
C TYR A 57 15.92 -20.12 20.97
N ALA A 58 15.38 -20.47 19.81
CA ALA A 58 15.24 -21.86 19.39
C ALA A 58 16.61 -22.51 19.06
N TYR A 59 16.87 -23.67 19.64
CA TYR A 59 18.02 -24.53 19.35
C TYR A 59 17.73 -25.97 19.79
N SER A 60 18.64 -26.90 19.50
CA SER A 60 18.53 -28.29 19.95
C SER A 60 19.82 -28.82 20.55
N PHE A 61 19.69 -29.86 21.38
CA PHE A 61 20.80 -30.58 21.99
C PHE A 61 20.43 -32.04 22.29
N PRO A 62 21.39 -32.98 22.25
CA PRO A 62 21.11 -34.37 22.61
C PRO A 62 20.86 -34.53 24.12
N LEU A 63 19.87 -35.35 24.44
CA LEU A 63 19.63 -35.95 25.76
C LEU A 63 19.90 -37.45 25.62
N LYS A 64 21.05 -37.89 26.10
CA LYS A 64 21.38 -39.32 26.18
C LYS A 64 20.68 -39.90 27.39
N ILE A 65 19.93 -40.97 27.18
CA ILE A 65 19.26 -41.74 28.21
C ILE A 65 19.95 -43.10 28.27
N GLU A 66 20.42 -43.47 29.46
CA GLU A 66 21.00 -44.78 29.74
C GLU A 66 20.01 -45.52 30.63
N ALA A 67 19.44 -46.63 30.14
CA ALA A 67 18.32 -47.29 30.79
C ALA A 67 18.40 -48.81 30.66
N ASN A 68 18.08 -49.54 31.72
CA ASN A 68 17.93 -50.99 31.68
C ASN A 68 16.51 -51.46 31.27
N GLY A 69 15.59 -50.52 31.01
CA GLY A 69 14.16 -50.77 30.79
C GLY A 69 13.49 -49.81 29.80
N ALA A 70 12.16 -49.74 29.85
CA ALA A 70 11.31 -48.97 28.93
C ALA A 70 10.83 -47.66 29.56
N TRP A 71 11.15 -46.54 28.92
CA TRP A 71 11.06 -45.20 29.49
C TRP A 71 10.21 -44.25 28.64
N ASN A 72 9.68 -43.20 29.28
CA ASN A 72 8.91 -42.14 28.65
C ASN A 72 9.28 -40.77 29.27
N ILE A 73 9.19 -39.71 28.48
CA ILE A 73 9.42 -38.33 28.89
C ILE A 73 8.07 -37.64 29.08
N GLN A 74 7.89 -36.98 30.21
CA GLN A 74 6.70 -36.22 30.52
C GLN A 74 7.07 -34.83 31.04
N PHE A 75 6.09 -33.91 31.07
CA PHE A 75 6.33 -32.53 31.48
C PHE A 75 5.30 -32.03 32.49
N ASP A 76 5.73 -31.10 33.36
CA ASP A 76 4.83 -30.15 34.03
C ASP A 76 5.14 -28.72 33.60
N TYR A 77 4.14 -28.05 33.02
CA TYR A 77 4.25 -26.72 32.46
C TYR A 77 3.90 -25.65 33.50
N ILE A 78 4.88 -24.86 33.96
CA ILE A 78 4.64 -23.84 34.98
C ILE A 78 4.05 -22.60 34.30
N LYS A 79 2.82 -22.27 34.70
CA LYS A 79 1.95 -21.26 34.06
C LYS A 79 1.73 -21.52 32.55
N GLY A 80 1.66 -22.79 32.12
CA GLY A 80 1.40 -23.15 30.72
C GLY A 80 2.58 -22.94 29.76
N ASN A 81 3.76 -22.55 30.28
CA ASN A 81 4.94 -22.37 29.47
C ASN A 81 5.55 -23.72 29.08
N GLN A 82 5.49 -24.06 27.80
CA GLN A 82 6.29 -25.14 27.23
C GLN A 82 7.59 -24.54 26.68
N ILE A 83 8.72 -24.93 27.28
CA ILE A 83 10.05 -24.49 26.84
C ILE A 83 10.56 -25.33 25.67
N CYS A 84 10.25 -26.63 25.67
CA CYS A 84 10.80 -27.59 24.73
C CYS A 84 9.86 -28.78 24.48
N TYR A 85 10.32 -29.68 23.61
CA TYR A 85 9.87 -31.05 23.45
C TYR A 85 11.11 -31.95 23.21
N VAL A 86 10.94 -33.27 23.19
CA VAL A 86 12.04 -34.24 22.99
C VAL A 86 11.63 -35.27 21.94
N VAL A 87 12.57 -35.68 21.07
CA VAL A 87 12.35 -36.70 20.03
C VAL A 87 13.48 -37.74 20.06
N PRO A 88 13.18 -39.05 20.20
CA PRO A 88 11.90 -39.60 20.64
C PRO A 88 11.63 -39.24 22.11
N ASP A 89 10.36 -39.05 22.46
CA ASP A 89 9.91 -38.84 23.84
C ASP A 89 9.80 -40.16 24.63
N HIS A 90 9.84 -41.31 23.98
CA HIS A 90 9.79 -42.63 24.61
C HIS A 90 10.79 -43.62 23.99
N GLY A 91 11.12 -44.68 24.71
CA GLY A 91 12.05 -45.69 24.20
C GLY A 91 12.24 -46.90 25.12
N THR A 92 13.26 -47.71 24.83
CA THR A 92 13.64 -48.87 25.64
C THR A 92 15.13 -49.14 25.47
N GLY A 93 15.83 -49.31 26.59
CA GLY A 93 17.29 -49.35 26.59
C GLY A 93 17.92 -47.97 26.43
N ASN A 94 19.24 -47.96 26.21
CA ASN A 94 20.00 -46.73 25.98
C ASN A 94 19.63 -46.10 24.62
N THR A 95 19.34 -44.80 24.63
CA THR A 95 18.91 -44.03 23.45
C THR A 95 19.50 -42.62 23.50
N GLU A 96 19.92 -42.07 22.36
CA GLU A 96 20.16 -40.63 22.23
C GLU A 96 18.89 -39.97 21.66
N ALA A 97 18.22 -39.17 22.48
CA ALA A 97 17.11 -38.33 22.05
C ALA A 97 17.59 -36.89 21.81
N THR A 98 16.79 -36.07 21.14
CA THR A 98 17.10 -34.65 20.90
C THR A 98 16.05 -33.76 21.56
N VAL A 99 16.50 -32.85 22.44
CA VAL A 99 15.66 -31.80 23.02
C VAL A 99 15.62 -30.63 22.05
N TYR A 100 14.42 -30.14 21.73
CA TYR A 100 14.18 -28.97 20.88
C TYR A 100 13.57 -27.85 21.71
N VAL A 101 14.29 -26.73 21.85
CA VAL A 101 13.87 -25.54 22.60
C VAL A 101 13.12 -24.57 21.68
N TYR A 102 12.02 -23.98 22.17
CA TYR A 102 11.23 -22.96 21.48
C TYR A 102 11.71 -21.54 21.80
N ASP A 103 11.56 -20.58 20.88
CA ASP A 103 11.86 -19.16 21.13
C ASP A 103 11.05 -18.57 22.31
N ASN A 104 11.71 -17.78 23.17
CA ASN A 104 11.10 -16.96 24.22
C ASN A 104 11.30 -15.46 23.91
N GLY A 105 10.47 -14.94 23.01
CA GLY A 105 10.42 -13.52 22.70
C GLY A 105 9.63 -12.67 23.70
N THR A 106 9.51 -13.11 24.96
CA THR A 106 8.80 -12.38 26.04
C THR A 106 9.80 -11.81 27.06
N GLU A 107 9.37 -10.79 27.81
CA GLU A 107 10.16 -10.17 28.90
C GLU A 107 10.28 -11.08 30.15
N GLN A 108 9.51 -12.17 30.24
CA GLN A 108 9.50 -13.06 31.40
C GLN A 108 10.26 -14.37 31.12
N ARG A 109 10.99 -14.87 32.12
CA ARG A 109 11.56 -16.22 32.05
C ARG A 109 10.45 -17.26 32.03
N ARG A 110 10.69 -18.35 31.30
CA ARG A 110 9.80 -19.52 31.25
C ARG A 110 10.39 -20.65 32.08
N GLU A 111 9.52 -21.47 32.65
CA GLU A 111 9.90 -22.58 33.54
C GLU A 111 9.02 -23.79 33.21
N ASN A 112 9.62 -24.97 33.04
CA ASN A 112 8.91 -26.25 33.06
C ASN A 112 9.80 -27.35 33.66
N ILE A 113 9.18 -28.45 34.06
CA ILE A 113 9.88 -29.61 34.61
C ILE A 113 9.76 -30.74 33.61
N LEU A 114 10.88 -31.35 33.25
CA LEU A 114 10.97 -32.58 32.46
C LEU A 114 11.13 -33.77 33.43
N TYR A 115 10.35 -34.82 33.22
CA TYR A 115 10.45 -36.09 33.93
C TYR A 115 10.87 -37.20 32.98
N ILE A 116 11.74 -38.11 33.44
CA ILE A 116 11.93 -39.41 32.79
C ILE A 116 11.30 -40.46 33.71
N VAL A 117 10.32 -41.20 33.19
CA VAL A 117 9.47 -42.13 33.94
C VAL A 117 9.58 -43.56 33.41
N ASP A 118 9.33 -44.56 34.26
CA ASP A 118 9.09 -45.93 33.81
C ASP A 118 7.70 -46.06 33.17
N THR A 119 7.64 -46.61 31.96
CA THR A 119 6.40 -46.88 31.22
C THR A 119 5.45 -47.88 31.90
N LYS A 120 5.93 -48.75 32.80
CA LYS A 120 5.13 -49.81 33.43
C LYS A 120 4.46 -49.37 34.73
N THR A 121 5.19 -48.63 35.56
CA THR A 121 4.72 -48.13 36.87
C THR A 121 4.23 -46.69 36.84
N ASP A 122 4.59 -45.92 35.79
CA ASP A 122 4.52 -44.45 35.75
C ASP A 122 5.34 -43.76 36.87
N GLU A 123 6.29 -44.47 37.50
CA GLU A 123 7.16 -43.88 38.54
C GLU A 123 8.18 -42.88 37.94
N VAL A 124 8.37 -41.73 38.61
CA VAL A 124 9.36 -40.72 38.22
C VAL A 124 10.74 -41.14 38.67
N ILE A 125 11.62 -41.49 37.73
CA ILE A 125 12.99 -41.94 38.01
C ILE A 125 13.98 -40.77 37.94
N LYS A 126 13.72 -39.76 37.08
CA LYS A 126 14.48 -38.51 37.03
C LYS A 126 13.55 -37.30 36.90
N GLU A 127 13.91 -36.21 37.57
CA GLU A 127 13.29 -34.89 37.46
C GLU A 127 14.38 -33.89 37.03
N LEU A 128 14.08 -33.04 36.05
CA LEU A 128 14.98 -32.04 35.47
C LEU A 128 14.23 -30.71 35.31
N THR A 129 14.57 -29.74 36.15
CA THR A 129 14.05 -28.37 36.03
C THR A 129 14.68 -27.69 34.82
N LEU A 130 13.84 -27.11 33.96
CA LEU A 130 14.25 -26.32 32.82
C LEU A 130 13.80 -24.87 33.03
N ILE A 131 14.74 -23.93 33.00
CA ILE A 131 14.49 -22.50 33.07
C ILE A 131 15.05 -21.86 31.81
N GLN A 132 14.22 -21.10 31.12
CA GLN A 132 14.61 -20.37 29.91
C GLN A 132 14.68 -18.87 30.17
N LYS A 133 15.78 -18.26 29.69
CA LYS A 133 15.99 -16.81 29.64
C LYS A 133 14.84 -16.08 28.93
N SER A 134 14.63 -14.82 29.27
CA SER A 134 13.74 -13.88 28.59
C SER A 134 14.51 -12.97 27.64
N VAL A 135 13.83 -12.15 26.82
CA VAL A 135 14.52 -11.12 26.02
C VAL A 135 15.26 -10.09 26.88
N SER A 136 14.85 -9.92 28.14
CA SER A 136 15.45 -9.00 29.11
C SER A 136 16.69 -9.55 29.81
N ASP A 137 17.01 -10.84 29.64
CA ASP A 137 18.21 -11.48 30.19
C ASP A 137 19.44 -11.36 29.27
N ASN A 138 19.24 -10.98 28.01
CA ASN A 138 20.29 -10.91 27.00
C ASN A 138 20.82 -9.48 26.82
N PRO A 139 22.12 -9.29 26.50
CA PRO A 139 22.63 -8.01 26.05
C PRO A 139 22.08 -7.65 24.66
N GLU A 140 21.86 -6.35 24.42
CA GLU A 140 21.13 -5.79 23.27
C GLU A 140 21.59 -6.27 21.89
N ASN A 141 22.85 -6.73 21.76
CA ASN A 141 23.48 -7.13 20.49
C ASN A 141 23.41 -8.64 20.17
N GLU A 142 23.06 -9.49 21.14
CA GLU A 142 23.06 -10.96 20.94
C GLU A 142 21.70 -11.48 20.45
N ILE A 143 20.60 -10.84 20.86
CA ILE A 143 19.22 -11.21 20.51
C ILE A 143 19.03 -11.32 18.98
N SER A 144 19.66 -10.42 18.21
CA SER A 144 19.51 -10.34 16.76
C SER A 144 20.15 -11.50 15.98
N GLN A 145 21.17 -12.19 16.49
CA GLN A 145 22.05 -12.99 15.62
C GLN A 145 21.68 -14.49 15.51
N MET A 146 20.83 -15.00 16.40
CA MET A 146 20.51 -16.44 16.46
C MET A 146 19.01 -16.76 16.37
N VAL A 147 18.13 -15.98 17.03
CA VAL A 147 16.65 -16.07 16.89
C VAL A 147 16.22 -15.98 15.42
N GLU A 148 16.95 -15.21 14.61
CA GLU A 148 16.63 -15.02 13.19
C GLU A 148 16.65 -16.33 12.38
N GLY A 149 17.37 -17.37 12.82
CA GLY A 149 17.60 -18.65 12.15
C GLY A 149 16.57 -19.10 11.09
N ALA A 150 15.43 -19.64 11.55
CA ALA A 150 14.33 -20.07 10.69
C ALA A 150 13.22 -19.00 10.60
N ARG A 151 12.91 -18.32 11.72
CA ARG A 151 11.84 -17.32 11.81
C ARG A 151 11.99 -16.18 10.79
N ARG A 152 13.22 -15.77 10.44
CA ARG A 152 13.43 -14.73 9.40
C ARG A 152 12.96 -15.15 8.02
N LEU A 153 12.76 -16.45 7.75
CA LEU A 153 12.30 -17.00 6.47
C LEU A 153 10.77 -17.17 6.41
N GLY A 154 10.08 -17.06 7.56
CA GLY A 154 8.62 -17.07 7.68
C GLY A 154 7.95 -18.45 7.57
N ILE A 155 8.45 -19.36 6.73
CA ILE A 155 7.87 -20.69 6.49
C ILE A 155 7.61 -21.44 7.80
N GLY A 156 6.42 -22.04 7.96
CA GLY A 156 6.06 -22.83 9.14
C GLY A 156 5.67 -22.02 10.37
N TYR A 157 5.84 -20.70 10.34
CA TYR A 157 5.39 -19.78 11.39
C TYR A 157 4.07 -19.09 11.00
N GLY A 158 3.36 -18.61 12.02
CA GLY A 158 2.25 -17.69 11.84
C GLY A 158 2.68 -16.33 11.31
N TYR A 159 1.76 -15.54 10.78
CA TYR A 159 2.01 -14.23 10.18
C TYR A 159 0.84 -13.27 10.40
N ASN A 160 1.14 -12.03 10.78
CA ASN A 160 0.17 -10.98 11.06
C ASN A 160 0.00 -10.03 9.86
N THR A 161 -1.08 -10.21 9.11
CA THR A 161 -1.45 -9.38 7.95
C THR A 161 -1.85 -7.93 8.28
N LEU A 162 -1.99 -7.57 9.56
CA LEU A 162 -2.17 -6.18 9.99
C LEU A 162 -0.85 -5.43 10.19
N GLY A 163 0.28 -6.15 10.20
CA GLY A 163 1.63 -5.61 10.39
C GLY A 163 2.28 -5.07 9.11
N GLN A 164 3.60 -5.27 9.05
CA GLN A 164 4.47 -4.95 7.93
C GLN A 164 4.43 -6.03 6.83
N TYR A 165 4.46 -5.62 5.56
CA TYR A 165 4.30 -6.53 4.42
C TYR A 165 5.53 -7.40 4.18
N ALA A 166 5.37 -8.73 4.25
CA ALA A 166 6.42 -9.72 4.00
C ALA A 166 7.73 -9.43 4.78
N ASP A 167 7.59 -8.99 6.04
CA ASP A 167 8.68 -8.57 6.93
C ASP A 167 8.73 -9.51 8.16
N ALA A 168 9.94 -9.89 8.59
CA ALA A 168 10.17 -10.78 9.73
C ALA A 168 9.59 -10.27 11.06
N ASN A 169 9.40 -8.95 11.22
CA ASN A 169 8.72 -8.35 12.37
C ASN A 169 7.25 -8.78 12.49
N SER A 170 6.62 -9.17 11.37
CA SER A 170 5.21 -9.59 11.34
C SER A 170 5.03 -11.11 11.29
N VAL A 171 6.13 -11.87 11.24
CA VAL A 171 6.14 -13.31 11.51
C VAL A 171 5.96 -13.54 13.02
N ALA A 172 5.08 -14.45 13.40
CA ALA A 172 4.82 -14.81 14.80
C ALA A 172 6.07 -15.33 15.51
N GLN A 173 6.08 -15.30 16.85
CA GLN A 173 7.18 -15.87 17.64
C GLN A 173 7.06 -17.39 17.77
N ASN A 174 5.85 -17.93 17.80
CA ASN A 174 5.60 -19.36 17.94
C ASN A 174 5.57 -20.03 16.55
N PRO A 175 6.34 -21.12 16.32
CA PRO A 175 6.18 -21.95 15.13
C PRO A 175 4.86 -22.73 15.20
N ILE A 176 4.17 -22.84 14.07
CA ILE A 176 2.98 -23.68 13.93
C ILE A 176 3.39 -25.09 13.49
N ILE A 177 4.37 -25.20 12.58
CA ILE A 177 4.89 -26.46 12.05
C ILE A 177 6.05 -26.99 12.89
N ASP A 178 6.02 -28.28 13.21
CA ASP A 178 7.17 -29.03 13.72
C ASP A 178 8.02 -29.54 12.55
N TYR A 179 9.27 -29.08 12.49
CA TYR A 179 10.18 -29.35 11.38
C TYR A 179 10.81 -30.75 11.40
N ASN A 180 10.60 -31.56 12.44
CA ASN A 180 11.07 -32.95 12.44
C ASN A 180 10.35 -33.76 11.35
N TYR A 181 9.01 -33.76 11.38
CA TYR A 181 8.17 -34.44 10.41
C TYR A 181 8.29 -33.88 8.98
N VAL A 182 8.71 -32.62 8.82
CA VAL A 182 8.99 -32.01 7.51
C VAL A 182 10.23 -32.61 6.82
N ASN A 183 11.23 -33.01 7.60
CA ASN A 183 12.50 -33.53 7.09
C ASN A 183 12.45 -35.02 6.72
N GLU A 184 11.62 -35.82 7.39
CA GLU A 184 11.48 -37.25 7.10
C GLU A 184 10.76 -37.49 5.75
N ASP A 185 9.70 -36.73 5.47
CA ASP A 185 8.87 -36.87 4.25
C ASP A 185 9.31 -35.95 3.08
N SER A 186 10.39 -35.17 3.22
CA SER A 186 10.86 -34.20 2.20
C SER A 186 9.83 -33.13 1.79
N ILE A 187 9.01 -32.67 2.75
CA ILE A 187 7.85 -31.79 2.48
C ILE A 187 8.28 -30.34 2.14
N LEU A 188 9.46 -29.90 2.58
CA LEU A 188 10.00 -28.57 2.26
C LEU A 188 10.72 -28.58 0.90
N SER A 189 10.06 -28.07 -0.15
CA SER A 189 10.70 -27.81 -1.44
C SER A 189 11.41 -26.44 -1.44
N THR A 190 12.52 -26.38 -2.19
CA THR A 190 13.31 -25.17 -2.39
C THR A 190 13.56 -24.98 -3.89
N SER A 191 13.30 -23.78 -4.39
CA SER A 191 13.42 -23.45 -5.82
C SER A 191 14.16 -22.13 -6.01
N GLY A 192 15.19 -22.12 -6.85
CA GLY A 192 15.97 -20.92 -7.15
C GLY A 192 15.15 -19.90 -7.96
N VAL A 193 15.32 -18.61 -7.67
CA VAL A 193 14.62 -17.50 -8.33
C VAL A 193 15.60 -16.75 -9.23
N LEU A 194 15.13 -16.32 -10.42
CA LEU A 194 15.86 -15.34 -11.22
C LEU A 194 15.79 -13.99 -10.52
N VAL A 195 16.92 -13.53 -9.98
CA VAL A 195 17.01 -12.24 -9.26
C VAL A 195 16.61 -11.08 -10.19
N THR A 196 15.45 -10.49 -9.97
CA THR A 196 14.98 -9.27 -10.63
C THR A 196 15.10 -8.08 -9.68
N PHE A 197 15.53 -6.94 -10.22
CA PHE A 197 15.57 -5.66 -9.49
C PHE A 197 14.40 -4.77 -9.93
N GLU A 198 13.24 -5.37 -10.18
CA GLU A 198 12.05 -4.62 -10.62
C GLU A 198 11.32 -4.02 -9.41
N SER A 199 10.85 -2.77 -9.54
CA SER A 199 10.14 -2.07 -8.48
C SER A 199 8.63 -2.30 -8.53
N ASP A 200 8.07 -2.82 -7.44
CA ASP A 200 6.62 -2.79 -7.18
C ASP A 200 6.28 -1.54 -6.34
N THR A 201 5.79 -0.50 -7.03
CA THR A 201 5.49 0.81 -6.47
C THR A 201 4.00 0.98 -6.19
N TYR A 202 3.65 1.06 -4.91
CA TYR A 202 2.30 1.33 -4.43
C TYR A 202 2.15 2.81 -4.10
N THR A 203 1.05 3.43 -4.53
CA THR A 203 0.84 4.89 -4.42
C THR A 203 -0.52 5.22 -3.84
N GLY A 204 -0.60 6.19 -2.93
CA GLY A 204 -1.85 6.65 -2.34
C GLY A 204 -1.80 8.14 -1.99
N THR A 205 -2.92 8.84 -2.21
CA THR A 205 -3.07 10.24 -1.78
C THR A 205 -3.35 10.33 -0.28
N THR A 206 -3.62 9.19 0.36
CA THR A 206 -3.84 9.05 1.80
C THR A 206 -3.17 7.75 2.27
N ALA A 207 -2.84 7.69 3.56
CA ALA A 207 -2.27 6.48 4.16
C ALA A 207 -3.23 5.28 4.08
N SER A 208 -4.54 5.49 4.29
CA SER A 208 -5.57 4.45 4.14
C SER A 208 -5.65 3.91 2.71
N GLU A 209 -5.61 4.80 1.70
CA GLU A 209 -5.65 4.42 0.29
C GLU A 209 -4.43 3.57 -0.10
N LEU A 210 -3.24 3.94 0.38
CA LEU A 210 -2.01 3.18 0.19
C LEU A 210 -2.09 1.80 0.88
N SER A 211 -2.58 1.74 2.11
CA SER A 211 -2.85 0.50 2.86
C SER A 211 -3.76 -0.44 2.08
N ASN A 212 -4.88 0.11 1.58
CA ASN A 212 -5.89 -0.66 0.85
C ASN A 212 -5.31 -1.20 -0.47
N LYS A 213 -4.59 -0.37 -1.25
CA LYS A 213 -3.94 -0.78 -2.50
C LYS A 213 -2.89 -1.87 -2.32
N LEU A 214 -2.05 -1.75 -1.28
CA LEU A 214 -1.08 -2.79 -0.93
C LEU A 214 -1.81 -4.11 -0.63
N SER A 215 -2.85 -4.05 0.21
CA SER A 215 -3.68 -5.21 0.57
C SER A 215 -4.36 -5.88 -0.62
N SER A 216 -4.94 -5.10 -1.53
CA SER A 216 -5.59 -5.60 -2.75
C SER A 216 -4.63 -6.37 -3.66
N SER A 217 -3.34 -6.03 -3.67
CA SER A 217 -2.35 -6.67 -4.55
C SER A 217 -1.86 -8.04 -4.09
N ILE A 218 -2.20 -8.44 -2.86
CA ILE A 218 -1.73 -9.70 -2.24
C ILE A 218 -2.87 -10.75 -2.21
N ASN A 219 -4.07 -10.37 -2.70
CA ASN A 219 -5.27 -11.19 -2.91
C ASN A 219 -5.62 -12.21 -1.78
N LEU A 220 -5.44 -11.82 -0.52
CA LEU A 220 -5.64 -12.67 0.67
C LEU A 220 -7.09 -13.18 0.89
N GLY A 221 -8.03 -12.91 -0.01
CA GLY A 221 -9.46 -13.17 0.17
C GLY A 221 -10.15 -12.31 1.25
N VAL A 222 -9.40 -11.49 2.00
CA VAL A 222 -9.92 -10.65 3.09
C VAL A 222 -10.02 -9.18 2.67
N SER A 223 -11.22 -8.60 2.78
CA SER A 223 -11.48 -7.17 2.50
C SER A 223 -10.74 -6.20 3.44
N TYR A 224 -10.28 -6.70 4.59
CA TYR A 224 -9.94 -5.90 5.78
C TYR A 224 -8.56 -6.20 6.41
N CYS A 225 -7.74 -7.06 5.81
CA CYS A 225 -6.36 -7.33 6.28
C CYS A 225 -5.38 -6.22 5.83
N GLY A 226 -5.62 -5.00 6.30
CA GLY A 226 -5.21 -3.76 5.62
C GLY A 226 -3.71 -3.39 5.58
N PHE A 227 -2.77 -4.24 6.00
CA PHE A 227 -1.34 -3.91 6.17
C PHE A 227 -1.08 -2.55 6.83
N LYS A 228 -1.95 -2.16 7.79
CA LYS A 228 -1.94 -0.81 8.38
C LYS A 228 -0.63 -0.53 9.11
N GLY A 229 0.00 -1.55 9.70
CA GLY A 229 1.33 -1.47 10.31
C GLY A 229 2.47 -1.19 9.32
N GLU A 230 2.36 -1.61 8.05
CA GLU A 230 3.37 -1.33 7.02
C GLU A 230 3.45 0.16 6.69
N VAL A 231 2.29 0.79 6.48
CA VAL A 231 2.21 2.24 6.30
C VAL A 231 2.66 2.95 7.57
N GLY A 232 2.17 2.50 8.74
CA GLY A 232 2.50 3.06 10.06
C GLY A 232 3.99 3.03 10.41
N ALA A 233 4.72 1.96 10.03
CA ALA A 233 6.17 1.84 10.19
C ALA A 233 6.97 2.63 9.14
N SER A 234 6.35 2.94 7.99
CA SER A 234 7.02 3.62 6.88
C SER A 234 7.06 5.15 7.02
N PHE A 235 5.97 5.80 7.43
CA PHE A 235 5.92 7.28 7.53
C PHE A 235 5.64 7.80 8.94
N ASN A 236 5.94 9.09 9.16
CA ASN A 236 5.69 9.75 10.45
C ASN A 236 4.19 9.98 10.67
N MET A 237 3.68 9.53 11.81
CA MET A 237 2.27 9.62 12.18
C MET A 237 1.68 11.05 12.20
N SER A 238 2.52 12.09 12.23
CA SER A 238 2.09 13.48 12.08
C SER A 238 1.67 13.85 10.65
N SER A 239 2.21 13.21 9.60
CA SER A 239 1.91 13.60 8.21
C SER A 239 0.54 13.10 7.74
N TYR A 240 0.00 12.03 8.34
CA TYR A 240 -1.27 11.41 7.93
C TYR A 240 -2.51 12.31 8.02
N LYS A 241 -2.39 13.50 8.62
CA LYS A 241 -3.45 14.53 8.68
C LYS A 241 -3.30 15.62 7.60
N SER A 242 -2.28 15.52 6.76
CA SER A 242 -1.97 16.47 5.69
C SER A 242 -2.88 16.25 4.48
N ASN A 243 -3.54 17.31 4.03
CA ASN A 243 -4.21 17.39 2.73
C ASN A 243 -3.23 17.68 1.58
N GLU A 244 -1.94 17.92 1.91
CA GLU A 244 -0.91 18.44 1.02
C GLU A 244 0.26 17.44 0.85
N THR A 245 0.11 16.20 1.30
CA THR A 245 1.17 15.18 1.26
C THR A 245 0.66 13.87 0.66
N GLU A 246 1.35 13.38 -0.36
CA GLU A 246 1.11 12.04 -0.94
C GLU A 246 2.18 11.04 -0.53
N TYR A 247 1.86 9.75 -0.70
CA TYR A 247 2.62 8.63 -0.17
C TYR A 247 2.85 7.56 -1.23
N ALA A 248 4.07 7.06 -1.32
CA ALA A 248 4.42 5.89 -2.12
C ALA A 248 5.39 4.97 -1.36
N ILE A 249 5.20 3.65 -1.50
CA ILE A 249 6.16 2.63 -1.05
C ILE A 249 6.53 1.79 -2.27
N SER A 250 7.82 1.72 -2.58
CA SER A 250 8.37 0.90 -3.65
C SER A 250 9.20 -0.23 -3.06
N TYR A 251 8.84 -1.47 -3.35
CA TYR A 251 9.62 -2.65 -2.99
C TYR A 251 10.47 -3.09 -4.17
N VAL A 252 11.72 -3.47 -3.90
CA VAL A 252 12.62 -4.09 -4.87
C VAL A 252 13.20 -5.35 -4.23
N ASP A 253 12.65 -6.50 -4.63
CA ASP A 253 12.81 -7.77 -3.93
C ASP A 253 13.86 -8.64 -4.60
N VAL A 254 15.08 -8.60 -4.04
CA VAL A 254 16.27 -9.36 -4.47
C VAL A 254 16.17 -10.82 -3.98
N ALA A 255 15.06 -11.47 -4.33
CA ALA A 255 14.75 -12.85 -3.96
C ALA A 255 15.77 -13.82 -4.58
N GLN A 256 16.32 -14.69 -3.74
CA GLN A 256 17.27 -15.74 -4.15
C GLN A 256 16.56 -17.06 -4.43
N GLN A 257 15.51 -17.36 -3.64
CA GLN A 257 14.78 -18.62 -3.71
C GLN A 257 13.32 -18.47 -3.23
N VAL A 258 12.45 -19.38 -3.66
CA VAL A 258 11.13 -19.65 -3.05
C VAL A 258 11.21 -20.95 -2.29
N LEU A 259 10.75 -20.90 -1.04
CA LEU A 259 10.55 -22.05 -0.16
C LEU A 259 9.06 -22.39 -0.15
N THR A 260 8.71 -23.69 -0.22
CA THR A 260 7.32 -24.17 -0.21
C THR A 260 7.20 -25.39 0.71
N LEU A 261 6.21 -25.41 1.60
CA LEU A 261 5.75 -26.65 2.23
C LEU A 261 4.70 -27.29 1.32
N GLU A 262 5.03 -28.40 0.69
CA GLU A 262 4.21 -29.12 -0.30
C GLU A 262 3.09 -29.93 0.39
N THR A 263 2.23 -29.25 1.15
CA THR A 263 1.24 -29.86 2.06
C THR A 263 0.01 -28.96 2.24
N GLY A 264 -1.10 -29.54 2.70
CA GLY A 264 -2.37 -28.84 2.92
C GLY A 264 -2.83 -28.88 4.37
N ALA A 265 -3.77 -28.00 4.73
CA ALA A 265 -4.26 -27.80 6.10
C ALA A 265 -4.62 -29.10 6.85
N ALA A 266 -5.30 -30.05 6.20
CA ALA A 266 -5.68 -31.32 6.81
C ALA A 266 -4.48 -32.19 7.24
N ASN A 267 -3.42 -32.24 6.41
CA ASN A 267 -2.19 -32.96 6.76
C ASN A 267 -1.37 -32.19 7.81
N ILE A 268 -1.42 -30.86 7.78
CA ILE A 268 -0.82 -30.01 8.82
C ILE A 268 -1.44 -30.33 10.19
N ILE A 269 -2.77 -30.24 10.30
CA ILE A 269 -3.52 -30.53 11.54
C ILE A 269 -3.19 -31.94 12.06
N ALA A 270 -3.19 -32.94 11.18
CA ALA A 270 -3.03 -34.34 11.58
C ALA A 270 -1.60 -34.70 12.01
N ASN A 271 -0.57 -34.20 11.29
CA ASN A 271 0.77 -34.79 11.34
C ASN A 271 1.92 -33.78 11.50
N LEU A 272 1.74 -32.48 11.22
CA LEU A 272 2.85 -31.52 11.11
C LEU A 272 2.79 -30.34 12.09
N MET A 273 1.71 -30.18 12.86
CA MET A 273 1.64 -29.11 13.87
C MET A 273 2.53 -29.40 15.07
N THR A 274 3.17 -28.37 15.63
CA THR A 274 3.80 -28.51 16.96
C THR A 274 2.72 -28.84 17.99
N ASP A 275 3.07 -29.71 18.93
CA ASP A 275 2.18 -30.15 20.01
C ASP A 275 1.61 -28.96 20.84
N LYS A 276 2.38 -27.87 20.93
CA LYS A 276 1.91 -26.58 21.47
C LYS A 276 0.90 -25.89 20.55
N ALA A 277 1.23 -25.69 19.27
CA ALA A 277 0.36 -24.99 18.33
C ALA A 277 -0.98 -25.71 18.18
N TYR A 278 -0.99 -27.04 18.14
CA TYR A 278 -2.23 -27.83 18.09
C TYR A 278 -3.15 -27.51 19.28
N LYS A 279 -2.59 -27.44 20.49
CA LYS A 279 -3.36 -27.18 21.72
C LYS A 279 -3.81 -25.73 21.80
N ASP A 280 -2.94 -24.77 21.46
CA ASP A 280 -3.27 -23.34 21.45
C ASP A 280 -4.33 -22.99 20.39
N LEU A 281 -4.12 -23.40 19.13
CA LEU A 281 -5.05 -23.11 18.03
C LEU A 281 -6.41 -23.75 18.29
N ASN A 282 -6.48 -24.99 18.79
CA ASN A 282 -7.75 -25.64 19.13
C ASN A 282 -8.35 -25.20 20.48
N GLY A 283 -7.65 -24.39 21.28
CA GLY A 283 -8.15 -23.91 22.57
C GLY A 283 -8.28 -25.03 23.61
N LEU A 284 -7.36 -26.00 23.55
CA LEU A 284 -7.30 -27.14 24.45
C LEU A 284 -6.43 -26.78 25.67
N ASP A 285 -6.88 -27.22 26.83
CA ASP A 285 -6.12 -27.15 28.06
C ASP A 285 -4.92 -28.12 28.00
N ILE A 286 -3.76 -27.69 28.48
CA ILE A 286 -2.53 -28.48 28.44
C ILE A 286 -2.53 -29.46 29.63
N GLN A 287 -2.39 -30.75 29.36
CA GLN A 287 -2.19 -31.76 30.39
C GLN A 287 -0.71 -31.78 30.80
N GLY A 288 -0.39 -31.34 32.01
CA GLY A 288 0.89 -31.62 32.68
C GLY A 288 0.76 -32.84 33.59
N ARG A 289 1.88 -33.52 33.88
CA ARG A 289 1.94 -34.75 34.67
C ARG A 289 1.22 -34.64 36.02
N ARG A 290 1.46 -33.57 36.79
CA ARG A 290 0.89 -33.38 38.13
C ARG A 290 -0.45 -32.62 38.09
N LYS A 291 -0.77 -31.90 37.00
CA LYS A 291 -2.02 -31.11 36.87
C LYS A 291 -2.37 -30.71 35.43
N LYS A 292 -3.67 -30.59 35.18
CA LYS A 292 -4.22 -29.89 34.03
C LYS A 292 -4.00 -28.37 34.15
N VAL A 293 -3.53 -27.73 33.09
CA VAL A 293 -3.33 -26.28 32.99
C VAL A 293 -4.35 -25.70 32.00
N PRO A 294 -5.22 -24.76 32.41
CA PRO A 294 -6.19 -24.14 31.50
C PRO A 294 -5.54 -23.46 30.30
N THR A 295 -6.21 -23.47 29.15
CA THR A 295 -5.75 -22.75 27.95
C THR A 295 -5.75 -21.24 28.16
N ASP A 296 -4.71 -20.56 27.67
CA ASP A 296 -4.67 -19.09 27.59
C ASP A 296 -5.56 -18.52 26.47
N TYR A 297 -6.00 -19.39 25.55
CA TYR A 297 -6.71 -19.07 24.32
C TYR A 297 -8.12 -19.69 24.25
N PRO A 298 -8.98 -19.52 25.28
CA PRO A 298 -10.32 -20.12 25.29
C PRO A 298 -11.19 -19.59 24.14
N SER A 299 -12.27 -20.30 23.81
CA SER A 299 -13.22 -19.88 22.76
C SER A 299 -14.13 -18.74 23.23
N THR A 300 -13.52 -17.57 23.43
CA THR A 300 -14.12 -16.26 23.77
C THR A 300 -13.37 -15.16 23.00
N THR A 301 -13.96 -13.98 22.79
CA THR A 301 -13.33 -12.90 22.00
C THR A 301 -11.93 -12.54 22.50
N GLU A 302 -11.74 -12.36 23.81
CA GLU A 302 -10.42 -12.08 24.39
C GLU A 302 -9.43 -13.26 24.25
N GLY A 303 -9.91 -14.51 24.23
CA GLY A 303 -9.06 -15.68 23.97
C GLY A 303 -8.61 -15.78 22.50
N ILE A 304 -9.50 -15.44 21.56
CA ILE A 304 -9.18 -15.40 20.12
C ILE A 304 -8.27 -14.19 19.79
N LYS A 305 -8.52 -13.02 20.37
CA LYS A 305 -7.65 -11.84 20.34
C LYS A 305 -6.23 -12.14 20.82
N LYS A 306 -6.08 -12.84 21.95
CA LYS A 306 -4.79 -13.37 22.42
C LYS A 306 -4.14 -14.32 21.41
N LEU A 307 -4.92 -15.25 20.83
CA LEU A 307 -4.42 -16.23 19.87
C LEU A 307 -3.87 -15.55 18.61
N VAL A 308 -4.63 -14.62 18.04
CA VAL A 308 -4.24 -13.84 16.85
C VAL A 308 -3.05 -12.91 17.14
N LYS A 309 -2.89 -12.43 18.38
CA LYS A 309 -1.66 -11.72 18.79
C LYS A 309 -0.45 -12.64 18.93
N ALA A 310 -0.63 -13.92 19.26
CA ALA A 310 0.46 -14.88 19.50
C ALA A 310 0.89 -15.67 18.23
N TYR A 311 -0.05 -15.88 17.29
CA TYR A 311 0.14 -16.67 16.06
C TYR A 311 -0.19 -15.90 14.76
N GLY A 312 -0.59 -14.63 14.83
CA GLY A 312 -1.01 -13.88 13.65
C GLY A 312 -2.37 -14.32 13.10
N THR A 313 -2.61 -14.05 11.82
CA THR A 313 -3.88 -14.32 11.13
C THR A 313 -3.81 -15.51 10.16
N HIS A 314 -2.61 -15.86 9.70
CA HIS A 314 -2.36 -16.92 8.70
C HIS A 314 -1.07 -17.69 9.05
N LEU A 315 -0.91 -18.92 8.58
CA LEU A 315 0.35 -19.67 8.50
C LEU A 315 1.02 -19.43 7.15
N ILE A 316 2.32 -19.16 7.13
CA ILE A 316 3.11 -19.14 5.89
C ILE A 316 3.50 -20.57 5.51
N THR A 317 2.96 -21.05 4.39
CA THR A 317 3.41 -22.27 3.71
C THR A 317 4.36 -21.99 2.55
N ARG A 318 4.35 -20.78 1.97
CA ARG A 318 5.20 -20.42 0.82
C ARG A 318 5.67 -18.97 0.85
N ALA A 319 6.96 -18.75 0.64
CA ALA A 319 7.55 -17.40 0.65
C ALA A 319 8.74 -17.27 -0.30
N ARG A 320 8.95 -16.05 -0.81
CA ARG A 320 10.22 -15.61 -1.40
C ARG A 320 11.16 -15.19 -0.29
N VAL A 321 12.40 -15.68 -0.32
CA VAL A 321 13.46 -15.26 0.62
C VAL A 321 14.69 -14.73 -0.13
N GLY A 322 15.37 -13.77 0.47
CA GLY A 322 16.47 -13.01 -0.14
C GLY A 322 16.75 -11.73 0.65
N GLY A 323 16.92 -10.61 -0.07
CA GLY A 323 17.03 -9.27 0.52
C GLY A 323 16.12 -8.28 -0.20
N ARG A 324 15.74 -7.18 0.46
CA ARG A 324 14.76 -6.20 -0.05
C ARG A 324 15.26 -4.77 0.15
N LEU A 325 15.05 -3.93 -0.85
CA LEU A 325 15.15 -2.47 -0.75
C LEU A 325 13.72 -1.91 -0.72
N LYS A 326 13.35 -1.19 0.35
CA LYS A 326 12.04 -0.54 0.49
C LYS A 326 12.20 0.97 0.47
N TYR A 327 11.84 1.60 -0.65
CA TYR A 327 11.88 3.06 -0.81
C TYR A 327 10.53 3.66 -0.41
N VAL A 328 10.55 4.50 0.60
CA VAL A 328 9.37 5.14 1.19
C VAL A 328 9.41 6.63 0.86
N THR A 329 8.53 7.07 -0.05
CA THR A 329 8.52 8.43 -0.61
C THR A 329 7.28 9.20 -0.18
N SER A 330 7.48 10.39 0.38
CA SER A 330 6.43 11.36 0.71
C SER A 330 6.67 12.70 0.00
N ILE A 331 5.64 13.29 -0.60
CA ILE A 331 5.77 14.48 -1.47
C ILE A 331 4.84 15.61 -1.00
N ASP A 332 5.36 16.82 -0.75
CA ASP A 332 4.56 18.04 -0.51
C ASP A 332 4.04 18.60 -1.84
N VAL A 333 2.84 18.16 -2.21
CA VAL A 333 2.15 18.50 -3.45
C VAL A 333 1.63 19.94 -3.50
N SER A 334 1.66 20.67 -2.38
CA SER A 334 1.37 22.11 -2.41
C SER A 334 2.50 22.91 -3.07
N LYS A 335 3.75 22.45 -2.97
CA LYS A 335 4.94 23.11 -3.54
C LYS A 335 5.29 22.65 -4.95
N ILE A 336 4.72 21.53 -5.42
CA ILE A 336 5.03 21.00 -6.75
C ILE A 336 4.57 21.96 -7.86
N GLU A 337 5.51 22.29 -8.74
CA GLU A 337 5.34 23.05 -9.97
C GLU A 337 5.62 22.17 -11.19
N GLY A 338 4.96 22.45 -12.32
CA GLY A 338 5.17 21.70 -13.56
C GLY A 338 4.46 20.34 -13.59
N GLU A 339 4.98 19.43 -14.42
CA GLU A 339 4.37 18.13 -14.72
C GLU A 339 4.49 17.17 -13.52
N TYR A 340 3.40 16.51 -13.11
CA TYR A 340 3.40 15.70 -11.90
C TYR A 340 2.64 14.38 -12.05
N GLU A 341 3.27 13.31 -11.60
CA GLU A 341 2.68 11.99 -11.43
C GLU A 341 3.41 11.31 -10.24
N LEU A 342 2.67 10.74 -9.29
CA LEU A 342 3.17 10.28 -8.00
C LEU A 342 4.05 9.03 -8.11
N GLU A 343 3.63 8.05 -8.91
CA GLU A 343 4.42 6.85 -9.16
C GLU A 343 5.68 7.21 -9.92
N ALA A 344 5.57 8.06 -10.95
CA ALA A 344 6.71 8.55 -11.72
C ALA A 344 7.76 9.29 -10.86
N PHE A 345 7.31 10.07 -9.86
CA PHE A 345 8.21 10.78 -8.94
C PHE A 345 8.86 9.82 -7.93
N ALA A 346 8.15 8.80 -7.43
CA ALA A 346 8.73 7.75 -6.61
C ALA A 346 9.75 6.91 -7.41
N ASN A 347 9.38 6.48 -8.62
CA ASN A 347 10.19 5.76 -9.58
C ASN A 347 11.42 6.57 -10.06
N SER A 348 11.39 7.90 -9.95
CA SER A 348 12.53 8.80 -10.26
C SER A 348 13.49 9.02 -9.08
N SER A 349 13.18 8.50 -7.88
CA SER A 349 13.95 8.80 -6.66
C SER A 349 15.20 7.93 -6.45
N TYR A 350 15.33 6.82 -7.18
CA TYR A 350 16.44 5.87 -7.07
C TYR A 350 17.73 6.43 -7.67
N LYS A 351 18.88 6.30 -6.97
CA LYS A 351 20.18 6.84 -7.41
C LYS A 351 21.16 5.79 -7.95
N ASN A 352 20.64 4.65 -8.40
CA ASN A 352 21.40 3.49 -8.88
C ASN A 352 20.83 2.96 -10.21
N SER A 353 21.63 2.18 -10.93
CA SER A 353 21.25 1.52 -12.19
C SER A 353 20.68 0.10 -12.00
N PHE A 354 20.50 -0.35 -10.75
CA PHE A 354 19.96 -1.69 -10.47
C PHE A 354 18.44 -1.69 -10.56
N VAL A 355 17.77 -0.74 -9.89
CA VAL A 355 16.30 -0.69 -9.85
C VAL A 355 15.73 -0.41 -11.23
N LYS A 356 14.85 -1.28 -11.70
CA LYS A 356 14.10 -1.19 -12.95
C LYS A 356 12.64 -0.87 -12.66
N VAL A 357 12.12 0.14 -13.34
CA VAL A 357 10.72 0.57 -13.23
C VAL A 357 9.87 -0.21 -14.24
N LYS A 358 8.69 -0.69 -13.83
CA LYS A 358 7.81 -1.50 -14.70
C LYS A 358 7.19 -0.69 -15.85
N ALA A 359 6.98 0.60 -15.62
CA ALA A 359 6.63 1.59 -16.64
C ALA A 359 7.78 2.59 -16.81
N GLU A 360 8.17 2.91 -18.05
CA GLU A 360 9.20 3.92 -18.29
C GLU A 360 8.69 5.33 -17.95
N VAL A 361 9.40 6.02 -17.06
CA VAL A 361 9.10 7.41 -16.70
C VAL A 361 9.55 8.35 -17.82
N SER A 362 8.68 9.23 -18.32
CA SER A 362 9.02 10.21 -19.37
C SER A 362 10.13 11.17 -18.93
N ASP A 363 10.98 11.61 -19.87
CA ASP A 363 12.06 12.55 -19.55
C ASP A 363 11.55 13.91 -19.02
N SER A 364 10.31 14.29 -19.35
CA SER A 364 9.66 15.47 -18.78
C SER A 364 9.30 15.29 -17.31
N LEU A 365 8.79 14.11 -16.91
CA LEU A 365 8.60 13.76 -15.49
C LEU A 365 9.94 13.61 -14.76
N LYS A 366 10.96 12.99 -15.38
CA LYS A 366 12.32 12.93 -14.81
C LYS A 366 12.92 14.33 -14.58
N GLN A 367 12.72 15.29 -15.49
CA GLN A 367 13.12 16.69 -15.28
C GLN A 367 12.28 17.38 -14.21
N SER A 368 10.97 17.15 -14.18
CA SER A 368 10.08 17.75 -13.18
C SER A 368 10.41 17.28 -11.77
N TYR A 369 10.67 15.97 -11.57
CA TYR A 369 11.16 15.43 -10.30
C TYR A 369 12.45 16.15 -9.85
N LYS A 370 13.44 16.29 -10.75
CA LYS A 370 14.71 16.99 -10.45
C LYS A 370 14.53 18.47 -10.10
N ALA A 371 13.53 19.14 -10.67
CA ALA A 371 13.21 20.53 -10.33
C ALA A 371 12.47 20.66 -8.98
N ASN A 372 11.76 19.62 -8.55
CA ASN A 372 10.91 19.59 -7.37
C ASN A 372 11.49 18.76 -6.20
N SER A 373 12.69 18.22 -6.31
CA SER A 373 13.21 17.21 -5.36
C SER A 373 13.38 17.73 -3.92
N SER A 374 13.46 19.05 -3.72
CA SER A 374 13.38 19.70 -2.40
C SER A 374 12.05 19.49 -1.66
N HIS A 375 11.02 19.06 -2.36
CA HIS A 375 9.66 18.80 -1.85
C HIS A 375 9.31 17.31 -1.84
N CYS A 376 10.26 16.45 -2.22
CA CYS A 376 10.16 15.00 -2.22
C CYS A 376 11.12 14.43 -1.18
N LYS A 377 10.59 13.78 -0.13
CA LYS A 377 11.41 13.03 0.84
C LYS A 377 11.30 11.54 0.57
N THR A 378 12.40 10.91 0.18
CA THR A 378 12.52 9.45 0.08
C THR A 378 13.40 8.93 1.21
N THR A 379 12.93 7.90 1.92
CA THR A 379 13.66 7.17 2.97
C THR A 379 13.85 5.74 2.50
N LEU A 380 15.06 5.18 2.60
CA LEU A 380 15.35 3.81 2.18
C LEU A 380 15.56 2.91 3.40
N PHE A 381 14.80 1.82 3.44
CA PHE A 381 14.99 0.71 4.37
C PHE A 381 15.56 -0.50 3.63
N VAL A 382 16.40 -1.28 4.29
CA VAL A 382 17.05 -2.46 3.72
C VAL A 382 16.78 -3.64 4.66
N GLN A 383 16.29 -4.75 4.11
CA GLN A 383 15.92 -5.96 4.86
C GLN A 383 16.75 -7.14 4.32
N GLY A 384 17.37 -7.90 5.22
CA GLY A 384 18.33 -8.95 4.86
C GLY A 384 19.69 -8.43 4.38
N GLY A 385 20.55 -9.36 3.98
CA GLY A 385 21.97 -9.14 3.72
C GLY A 385 22.79 -8.96 5.00
N ASP A 386 24.10 -8.75 4.85
CA ASP A 386 24.97 -8.36 5.96
C ASP A 386 24.52 -6.99 6.51
N ALA A 387 24.33 -6.92 7.84
CA ALA A 387 23.80 -5.72 8.50
C ALA A 387 24.68 -4.48 8.30
N LYS A 388 26.02 -4.63 8.23
CA LYS A 388 26.92 -3.51 7.96
C LYS A 388 26.82 -3.06 6.50
N LYS A 389 26.57 -3.97 5.56
CA LYS A 389 26.28 -3.62 4.16
C LYS A 389 24.91 -3.01 3.93
N ALA A 390 23.91 -3.37 4.75
CA ALA A 390 22.66 -2.63 4.82
C ALA A 390 22.86 -1.18 5.33
N MET A 391 23.64 -0.98 6.40
CA MET A 391 23.99 0.36 6.92
C MET A 391 24.83 1.19 5.93
N ASP A 392 25.71 0.56 5.15
CA ASP A 392 26.49 1.24 4.11
C ASP A 392 25.57 1.84 3.03
N ILE A 393 24.40 1.24 2.76
CA ILE A 393 23.38 1.79 1.86
C ILE A 393 22.59 2.93 2.55
N THR A 394 22.09 2.72 3.78
CA THR A 394 21.11 3.63 4.40
C THR A 394 21.73 4.86 5.07
N MET A 395 23.01 4.80 5.47
CA MET A 395 23.68 5.87 6.23
C MET A 395 25.02 6.30 5.63
N ASN A 396 25.95 5.36 5.37
CA ASN A 396 27.36 5.73 5.14
C ASN A 396 27.70 6.13 3.70
N GLY A 397 27.10 5.48 2.71
CA GLY A 397 27.42 5.66 1.28
C GLY A 397 26.22 5.91 0.37
N GLY A 398 24.99 5.73 0.85
CA GLY A 398 23.77 5.99 0.07
C GLY A 398 23.41 4.87 -0.92
N ASP A 399 22.30 5.08 -1.64
CA ASP A 399 21.64 4.16 -2.58
C ASP A 399 22.30 4.11 -3.97
N ASN A 400 23.61 3.87 -4.00
CA ASN A 400 24.43 3.80 -5.22
C ASN A 400 24.80 2.37 -5.64
N ASP A 401 25.29 2.22 -6.87
CA ASP A 401 25.62 0.91 -7.46
C ASP A 401 26.64 0.08 -6.66
N ASN A 402 27.63 0.73 -6.02
CA ASN A 402 28.69 0.03 -5.31
C ASN A 402 28.21 -0.50 -3.95
N THR A 403 27.44 0.28 -3.20
CA THR A 403 26.87 -0.14 -1.91
C THR A 403 25.82 -1.22 -2.11
N ILE A 404 24.91 -1.04 -3.09
CA ILE A 404 23.90 -2.04 -3.44
C ILE A 404 24.56 -3.34 -3.92
N LYS A 405 25.52 -3.30 -4.85
CA LYS A 405 26.23 -4.51 -5.30
C LYS A 405 26.99 -5.20 -4.19
N ALA A 406 27.63 -4.45 -3.29
CA ALA A 406 28.33 -5.01 -2.13
C ALA A 406 27.39 -5.73 -1.16
N TRP A 407 26.18 -5.20 -0.94
CA TRP A 407 25.14 -5.83 -0.13
C TRP A 407 24.50 -7.04 -0.83
N VAL A 408 24.12 -6.95 -2.11
CA VAL A 408 23.55 -8.06 -2.90
C VAL A 408 24.46 -9.30 -2.86
N ASN A 409 25.78 -9.11 -3.00
CA ASN A 409 26.74 -10.20 -2.93
C ASN A 409 26.70 -10.98 -1.60
N THR A 410 26.19 -10.40 -0.51
CA THR A 410 26.08 -11.06 0.79
C THR A 410 24.86 -12.00 0.89
N LEU A 411 23.87 -11.87 -0.01
CA LEU A 411 22.67 -12.72 -0.06
C LEU A 411 22.97 -14.13 -0.57
N ALA A 412 24.13 -14.35 -1.19
CA ALA A 412 24.64 -15.68 -1.55
C ALA A 412 24.92 -16.58 -0.34
N ASN A 413 24.95 -16.02 0.87
CA ASN A 413 24.90 -16.77 2.13
C ASN A 413 23.46 -16.80 2.64
N GLU A 414 22.84 -17.99 2.69
CA GLU A 414 21.47 -18.21 3.17
C GLU A 414 21.22 -17.68 4.59
N LYS A 415 22.25 -17.60 5.44
CA LYS A 415 22.14 -17.01 6.78
C LYS A 415 21.80 -15.52 6.76
N ASN A 416 22.07 -14.84 5.65
CA ASN A 416 21.77 -13.42 5.43
C ASN A 416 20.43 -13.22 4.70
N GLN A 417 19.70 -14.28 4.32
CA GLN A 417 18.42 -14.18 3.60
C GLN A 417 17.25 -14.13 4.58
N THR A 418 16.25 -13.32 4.27
CA THR A 418 14.99 -13.17 5.03
C THR A 418 13.79 -13.22 4.08
N ILE A 419 12.58 -13.37 4.60
CA ILE A 419 11.32 -13.22 3.88
C ILE A 419 11.27 -11.85 3.21
N VAL A 420 11.01 -11.85 1.91
CA VAL A 420 10.90 -10.63 1.08
C VAL A 420 9.73 -10.69 0.12
N GLY A 421 8.87 -11.71 0.21
CA GLY A 421 7.64 -11.74 -0.56
C GLY A 421 6.73 -12.89 -0.13
N LEU A 422 5.43 -12.58 -0.03
CA LEU A 422 4.38 -13.56 0.15
C LEU A 422 3.85 -14.00 -1.22
N LEU A 423 3.35 -15.23 -1.32
CA LEU A 423 2.67 -15.73 -2.51
C LEU A 423 1.19 -15.95 -2.18
N GLU A 424 0.32 -15.79 -3.18
CA GLU A 424 -1.14 -15.89 -3.06
C GLU A 424 -1.61 -17.27 -2.57
N ASP A 425 -0.93 -18.33 -3.01
CA ASP A 425 -1.11 -19.72 -2.56
C ASP A 425 -0.27 -20.09 -1.33
N GLY A 426 0.44 -19.12 -0.74
CA GLY A 426 1.43 -19.33 0.32
C GLY A 426 0.97 -19.08 1.74
N LEU A 427 -0.32 -18.82 1.95
CA LEU A 427 -0.90 -18.44 3.24
C LEU A 427 -2.18 -19.23 3.54
N ILE A 428 -2.15 -20.04 4.59
CA ILE A 428 -3.34 -20.75 5.10
C ILE A 428 -3.93 -19.94 6.26
N PRO A 429 -5.21 -19.50 6.22
CA PRO A 429 -5.82 -18.76 7.32
C PRO A 429 -5.89 -19.57 8.62
N LEU A 430 -5.73 -18.90 9.77
CA LEU A 430 -5.62 -19.59 11.07
C LEU A 430 -6.88 -20.41 11.43
N TRP A 431 -8.06 -20.05 10.93
CA TRP A 431 -9.31 -20.81 11.14
C TRP A 431 -9.33 -22.15 10.37
N GLU A 432 -8.50 -22.33 9.35
CA GLU A 432 -8.41 -23.57 8.55
C GLU A 432 -7.44 -24.59 9.16
N LEU A 433 -6.73 -24.20 10.22
CA LEU A 433 -5.82 -25.03 11.03
C LEU A 433 -6.44 -25.46 12.36
N ILE A 434 -7.78 -25.59 12.37
CA ILE A 434 -8.58 -26.02 13.52
C ILE A 434 -9.10 -27.42 13.24
N ASP A 435 -8.88 -28.35 14.16
CA ASP A 435 -9.47 -29.68 14.09
C ASP A 435 -10.98 -29.58 14.33
N THR A 436 -11.75 -29.81 13.26
CA THR A 436 -13.21 -29.76 13.27
C THR A 436 -13.85 -30.98 13.93
N GLU A 437 -13.12 -32.09 14.09
CA GLU A 437 -13.61 -33.31 14.71
C GLU A 437 -13.65 -33.23 16.25
N LEU A 438 -12.95 -32.25 16.84
CA LEU A 438 -13.08 -31.93 18.26
C LEU A 438 -14.53 -31.50 18.60
N PRO A 439 -15.05 -31.82 19.80
CA PRO A 439 -16.43 -31.49 20.21
C PRO A 439 -16.84 -30.00 20.18
N ASN A 440 -15.91 -29.07 19.96
CA ASN A 440 -16.18 -27.65 19.72
C ASN A 440 -15.44 -27.08 18.48
N GLY A 441 -14.80 -27.92 17.66
CA GLY A 441 -13.90 -27.53 16.57
C GLY A 441 -14.55 -26.59 15.56
N VAL A 442 -15.64 -27.03 14.94
CA VAL A 442 -16.43 -26.22 13.97
C VAL A 442 -16.85 -24.87 14.56
N LYS A 443 -17.29 -24.83 15.83
CA LYS A 443 -17.67 -23.57 16.49
C LYS A 443 -16.46 -22.64 16.66
N ARG A 444 -15.30 -23.20 17.06
CA ARG A 444 -14.08 -22.42 17.26
C ARG A 444 -13.50 -21.90 15.96
N GLN A 445 -13.48 -22.72 14.91
CA GLN A 445 -13.17 -22.31 13.53
C GLN A 445 -14.01 -21.11 13.12
N GLN A 446 -15.34 -21.18 13.29
CA GLN A 446 -16.22 -20.05 12.95
C GLN A 446 -15.92 -18.81 13.78
N MET A 447 -15.67 -18.92 15.10
CA MET A 447 -15.31 -17.77 15.94
C MET A 447 -13.98 -17.11 15.55
N ILE A 448 -12.96 -17.88 15.16
CA ILE A 448 -11.67 -17.34 14.68
C ILE A 448 -11.86 -16.66 13.32
N LYS A 449 -12.68 -17.26 12.44
CA LYS A 449 -13.03 -16.71 11.13
C LYS A 449 -13.80 -15.39 11.25
N ASP A 450 -14.85 -15.34 12.07
CA ASP A 450 -15.67 -14.14 12.30
C ASP A 450 -14.84 -13.00 12.90
N TYR A 451 -13.88 -13.30 13.78
CA TYR A 451 -13.00 -12.29 14.37
C TYR A 451 -12.00 -11.71 13.35
N ILE A 452 -11.31 -12.56 12.56
CA ILE A 452 -10.28 -12.10 11.60
C ILE A 452 -10.90 -11.47 10.33
N LEU A 453 -12.09 -11.91 9.92
CA LEU A 453 -12.84 -11.31 8.80
C LEU A 453 -13.69 -10.10 9.23
N GLY A 454 -13.91 -9.91 10.53
CA GLY A 454 -14.75 -8.85 11.10
C GLY A 454 -14.01 -7.53 11.39
N THR A 455 -14.74 -6.56 11.94
CA THR A 455 -14.19 -5.25 12.35
C THR A 455 -13.66 -5.22 13.79
N GLU A 456 -13.87 -6.28 14.58
CA GLU A 456 -13.38 -6.35 15.97
C GLU A 456 -11.86 -6.35 16.04
N ILE A 457 -11.19 -7.13 15.17
CA ILE A 457 -9.73 -7.20 15.09
C ILE A 457 -9.08 -5.84 14.77
N GLU A 458 -9.74 -4.97 14.00
CA GLU A 458 -9.25 -3.60 13.75
C GLU A 458 -9.21 -2.80 15.04
N ASN A 459 -10.33 -2.80 15.78
CA ASN A 459 -10.48 -2.07 17.05
C ASN A 459 -9.45 -2.57 18.08
N ASP A 460 -9.23 -3.88 18.16
CA ASP A 460 -8.23 -4.46 19.06
C ASP A 460 -6.78 -4.12 18.69
N TYR A 461 -6.48 -3.86 17.41
CA TYR A 461 -5.18 -3.37 16.95
C TYR A 461 -5.01 -1.84 16.99
N THR A 462 -6.03 -1.06 17.38
CA THR A 462 -5.91 0.42 17.56
C THR A 462 -4.97 0.85 18.69
N GLY A 463 -4.37 -0.09 19.43
CA GLY A 463 -3.33 0.17 20.43
C GLY A 463 -2.08 0.90 19.89
N VAL A 464 -1.93 0.98 18.56
CA VAL A 464 -1.06 1.95 17.89
C VAL A 464 -1.95 2.94 17.13
N GLY A 465 -1.75 4.25 17.32
CA GLY A 465 -2.67 5.32 16.93
C GLY A 465 -2.83 5.62 15.43
N MET A 466 -2.92 4.58 14.59
CA MET A 466 -3.02 4.61 13.13
C MET A 466 -4.39 5.04 12.60
N ASN A 467 -5.07 5.95 13.31
CA ASN A 467 -6.28 6.61 12.82
C ASN A 467 -5.86 7.63 11.76
N TYR A 468 -5.67 7.13 10.53
CA TYR A 468 -5.33 7.86 9.32
C TYR A 468 -6.44 8.86 8.97
N VAL A 469 -6.37 10.07 9.54
CA VAL A 469 -7.42 11.08 9.42
C VAL A 469 -7.70 11.43 7.97
N SER A 470 -8.74 10.81 7.40
CA SER A 470 -10.08 11.42 7.32
C SER A 470 -10.16 12.92 7.00
N GLY A 471 -9.19 13.52 6.30
CA GLY A 471 -9.29 14.90 5.83
C GLY A 471 -10.61 15.08 5.08
N ALA A 472 -11.44 16.04 5.50
CA ALA A 472 -12.87 16.08 5.20
C ALA A 472 -13.20 15.87 3.70
N THR A 473 -13.88 14.75 3.40
CA THR A 473 -14.26 14.39 2.02
C THR A 473 -15.48 15.20 1.59
N VAL A 474 -15.43 15.78 0.39
CA VAL A 474 -16.48 16.63 -0.16
C VAL A 474 -17.12 15.97 -1.37
N SER A 475 -18.38 15.56 -1.29
CA SER A 475 -19.11 15.03 -2.46
C SER A 475 -19.67 16.12 -3.35
N LEU A 476 -19.57 15.91 -4.66
CA LEU A 476 -20.30 16.67 -5.68
C LEU A 476 -21.28 15.71 -6.35
N ASP A 477 -22.48 15.55 -5.76
CA ASP A 477 -23.45 14.51 -6.18
C ASP A 477 -24.02 14.70 -7.59
N LYS A 478 -23.87 15.89 -8.16
CA LYS A 478 -24.16 16.22 -9.56
C LYS A 478 -23.10 17.19 -10.06
N ILE A 479 -22.44 16.86 -11.15
CA ILE A 479 -21.59 17.81 -11.91
C ILE A 479 -22.42 19.02 -12.33
N PRO A 480 -21.96 20.27 -12.12
CA PRO A 480 -22.73 21.46 -12.45
C PRO A 480 -22.86 21.68 -13.97
N ASP A 481 -23.89 22.43 -14.33
CA ASP A 481 -24.15 22.88 -15.70
C ASP A 481 -23.68 24.33 -15.88
N PHE A 482 -23.08 24.63 -17.03
CA PHE A 482 -22.52 25.95 -17.36
C PHE A 482 -23.49 26.77 -18.21
N THR A 483 -24.73 26.87 -17.74
CA THR A 483 -25.79 27.72 -18.34
C THR A 483 -25.61 29.21 -18.06
N GLY A 484 -24.65 29.58 -17.20
CA GLY A 484 -24.34 30.96 -16.82
C GLY A 484 -23.39 31.67 -17.79
N SER A 485 -23.13 32.95 -17.53
CA SER A 485 -22.22 33.75 -18.35
C SER A 485 -20.74 33.40 -18.13
N THR A 486 -20.37 32.76 -17.02
CA THR A 486 -19.00 32.29 -16.74
C THR A 486 -18.82 30.78 -17.00
N LEU A 487 -17.61 30.37 -17.39
CA LEU A 487 -17.24 28.97 -17.66
C LEU A 487 -16.32 28.37 -16.57
N ILE A 488 -16.27 29.00 -15.40
CA ILE A 488 -15.53 28.52 -14.22
C ILE A 488 -16.45 28.60 -12.99
N LYS A 489 -16.44 27.56 -12.16
CA LYS A 489 -17.16 27.52 -10.89
C LYS A 489 -16.25 27.00 -9.79
N ASP A 490 -16.39 27.53 -8.59
CA ASP A 490 -15.64 27.15 -7.40
C ASP A 490 -16.49 26.28 -6.46
N ILE A 491 -15.84 25.27 -5.88
CA ILE A 491 -16.46 24.25 -5.02
C ILE A 491 -15.99 24.48 -3.58
N TYR A 492 -16.94 24.51 -2.64
CA TYR A 492 -16.69 24.84 -1.24
C TYR A 492 -17.25 23.81 -0.26
N ASN A 493 -16.46 23.48 0.77
CA ASN A 493 -16.94 22.87 2.01
C ASN A 493 -17.21 23.99 3.03
N GLY A 494 -18.47 24.35 3.24
CA GLY A 494 -18.84 25.54 4.03
C GLY A 494 -18.21 26.82 3.47
N SER A 495 -17.22 27.36 4.18
CA SER A 495 -16.42 28.52 3.77
C SER A 495 -15.11 28.16 3.05
N GLN A 496 -14.60 26.94 3.19
CA GLN A 496 -13.33 26.51 2.61
C GLN A 496 -13.48 26.24 1.11
N TRP A 497 -12.66 26.89 0.28
CA TRP A 497 -12.52 26.59 -1.15
C TRP A 497 -11.66 25.32 -1.31
N VAL A 498 -12.20 24.29 -1.97
CA VAL A 498 -11.54 22.96 -2.08
C VAL A 498 -11.22 22.53 -3.51
N ALA A 499 -11.94 23.06 -4.50
CA ALA A 499 -11.71 22.77 -5.90
C ALA A 499 -12.31 23.84 -6.83
N ARG A 500 -11.90 23.80 -8.09
CA ARG A 500 -12.40 24.63 -9.19
C ARG A 500 -12.74 23.75 -10.38
N ILE A 501 -13.95 23.86 -10.90
CA ILE A 501 -14.36 23.18 -12.14
C ILE A 501 -14.42 24.18 -13.30
N CYS A 502 -13.75 23.83 -14.40
CA CYS A 502 -13.71 24.59 -15.63
C CYS A 502 -14.48 23.83 -16.73
N GLU A 503 -15.25 24.56 -17.54
CA GLU A 503 -15.68 24.08 -18.86
C GLU A 503 -14.76 24.73 -19.90
N GLU A 504 -13.81 23.96 -20.41
CA GLU A 504 -12.67 24.47 -21.19
C GLU A 504 -12.42 23.64 -22.46
N PHE A 505 -11.65 24.19 -23.40
CA PHE A 505 -11.34 23.52 -24.66
C PHE A 505 -10.02 22.74 -24.55
N ILE A 506 -10.09 21.41 -24.66
CA ILE A 506 -8.94 20.50 -24.62
C ILE A 506 -8.97 19.64 -25.89
N PRO A 507 -8.24 20.03 -26.97
CA PRO A 507 -8.42 19.45 -28.31
C PRO A 507 -8.02 17.98 -28.46
N ILE A 508 -7.29 17.42 -27.48
CA ILE A 508 -6.89 16.02 -27.41
C ILE A 508 -7.94 15.13 -26.71
N LEU A 509 -8.92 15.72 -26.01
CA LEU A 509 -10.05 15.02 -25.41
C LEU A 509 -11.33 15.18 -26.24
N ASP A 510 -11.75 16.41 -26.54
CA ASP A 510 -12.79 16.63 -27.56
C ASP A 510 -12.35 17.71 -28.55
N ARG A 511 -12.45 17.36 -29.83
CA ARG A 511 -12.18 18.22 -30.98
C ARG A 511 -13.32 19.20 -31.25
N ASN A 512 -14.53 18.84 -30.81
CA ASN A 512 -15.81 19.41 -31.23
C ASN A 512 -16.65 20.00 -30.09
N SER A 513 -16.19 19.90 -28.83
CA SER A 513 -16.88 20.44 -27.64
C SER A 513 -15.87 21.05 -26.65
N ARG A 514 -16.39 21.73 -25.62
CA ARG A 514 -15.64 21.95 -24.37
C ARG A 514 -15.84 20.75 -23.44
N VAL A 515 -14.79 20.40 -22.72
CA VAL A 515 -14.80 19.34 -21.69
C VAL A 515 -14.90 19.95 -20.30
N LYS A 516 -15.36 19.15 -19.33
CA LYS A 516 -15.41 19.53 -17.91
C LYS A 516 -14.23 18.92 -17.16
N VAL A 517 -13.39 19.78 -16.56
CA VAL A 517 -12.22 19.37 -15.77
C VAL A 517 -12.32 19.99 -14.38
N ILE A 518 -12.09 19.18 -13.34
CA ILE A 518 -12.04 19.64 -11.95
C ILE A 518 -10.58 19.67 -11.51
N TYR A 519 -10.15 20.80 -10.93
CA TYR A 519 -8.82 21.00 -10.38
C TYR A 519 -8.91 21.20 -8.86
N PRO A 520 -8.02 20.60 -8.06
CA PRO A 520 -8.02 20.76 -6.61
C PRO A 520 -7.46 22.12 -6.20
N VAL A 521 -7.74 22.52 -4.95
CA VAL A 521 -7.22 23.76 -4.35
C VAL A 521 -6.37 23.43 -3.12
N LEU A 522 -5.10 23.83 -3.15
CA LEU A 522 -4.14 23.72 -2.05
C LEU A 522 -3.62 25.10 -1.68
N ASN A 523 -3.44 25.41 -0.39
CA ASN A 523 -3.04 26.74 0.11
C ASN A 523 -3.74 27.94 -0.60
N ASN A 524 -5.06 27.84 -0.83
CA ASN A 524 -5.88 28.82 -1.59
C ASN A 524 -5.38 29.12 -3.02
N ARG A 525 -4.77 28.14 -3.70
CA ARG A 525 -4.44 28.17 -5.14
C ARG A 525 -4.98 26.94 -5.85
N THR A 526 -5.54 27.13 -7.03
CA THR A 526 -5.95 26.01 -7.90
C THR A 526 -4.71 25.33 -8.49
N LYS A 527 -4.58 24.00 -8.36
CA LYS A 527 -3.47 23.25 -8.96
C LYS A 527 -3.83 22.75 -10.35
N TYR A 528 -3.56 23.58 -11.36
CA TYR A 528 -3.87 23.29 -12.77
C TYR A 528 -3.02 22.16 -13.39
N ASN A 529 -1.94 21.75 -12.72
CA ASN A 529 -1.17 20.55 -13.03
C ASN A 529 -1.77 19.25 -12.46
N MET A 530 -2.90 19.29 -11.75
CA MET A 530 -3.49 18.15 -11.04
C MET A 530 -5.00 17.99 -11.33
N GLY A 531 -5.45 18.27 -12.55
CA GLY A 531 -6.86 18.19 -12.93
C GLY A 531 -7.35 16.76 -13.18
N ILE A 532 -8.65 16.55 -13.05
CA ILE A 532 -9.39 15.35 -13.48
C ILE A 532 -10.46 15.73 -14.50
N PHE A 533 -10.33 15.21 -15.71
CA PHE A 533 -11.39 15.18 -16.71
C PHE A 533 -12.39 14.08 -16.37
N LEU A 534 -13.68 14.37 -16.54
CA LEU A 534 -14.77 13.55 -16.03
C LEU A 534 -15.25 12.43 -16.95
N GLY A 535 -14.67 12.27 -18.14
CA GLY A 535 -15.10 11.30 -19.16
C GLY A 535 -16.23 11.82 -20.06
N ASP A 536 -16.37 11.19 -21.23
CA ASP A 536 -17.46 11.36 -22.19
C ASP A 536 -17.73 10.03 -22.96
N SER A 537 -18.42 10.08 -24.10
CA SER A 537 -18.73 8.85 -24.89
C SER A 537 -17.52 8.22 -25.58
N ASN A 538 -16.44 8.97 -25.75
CA ASN A 538 -15.28 8.63 -26.57
C ASN A 538 -14.03 8.40 -25.70
N HIS A 539 -13.94 9.11 -24.58
CA HIS A 539 -12.80 9.09 -23.66
C HIS A 539 -13.21 8.69 -22.24
N LYS A 540 -12.34 7.93 -21.58
CA LYS A 540 -12.46 7.66 -20.14
C LYS A 540 -12.16 8.92 -19.33
N PRO A 541 -12.62 8.99 -18.07
CA PRO A 541 -12.07 9.93 -17.09
C PRO A 541 -10.53 9.88 -17.07
N ALA A 542 -9.87 11.04 -16.94
CA ALA A 542 -8.43 11.16 -17.17
C ALA A 542 -7.77 12.20 -16.25
N LYS A 543 -6.49 11.97 -15.88
CA LYS A 543 -5.63 13.02 -15.33
C LYS A 543 -5.35 14.06 -16.42
N VAL A 544 -5.42 15.35 -16.07
CA VAL A 544 -5.17 16.51 -16.93
C VAL A 544 -4.14 17.41 -16.26
N CYS A 545 -2.95 17.51 -16.86
CA CYS A 545 -1.83 18.26 -16.31
C CYS A 545 -1.46 19.43 -17.24
N TRP A 546 -1.76 20.67 -16.82
CA TRP A 546 -1.25 21.88 -17.46
C TRP A 546 0.05 22.31 -16.77
N ALA A 547 1.14 22.44 -17.55
CA ALA A 547 2.47 22.73 -17.02
C ALA A 547 3.33 23.50 -18.04
N LYS A 548 3.67 24.77 -17.74
CA LYS A 548 4.55 25.64 -18.55
C LYS A 548 4.12 25.68 -20.03
N GLY A 549 2.83 25.97 -20.25
CA GLY A 549 2.18 25.99 -21.57
C GLY A 549 1.92 24.62 -22.22
N ARG A 550 2.45 23.51 -21.68
CA ARG A 550 2.21 22.16 -22.20
C ARG A 550 1.02 21.49 -21.49
N LEU A 551 0.47 20.48 -22.15
CA LEU A 551 -0.60 19.61 -21.65
C LEU A 551 -0.13 18.15 -21.68
N ALA A 552 -0.35 17.43 -20.59
CA ALA A 552 -0.36 15.96 -20.57
C ALA A 552 -1.75 15.45 -20.16
N VAL A 553 -2.18 14.35 -20.76
CA VAL A 553 -3.46 13.67 -20.48
C VAL A 553 -3.19 12.18 -20.32
N LEU A 554 -3.75 11.56 -19.28
CA LEU A 554 -3.60 10.13 -18.98
C LEU A 554 -4.95 9.56 -18.53
N GLU A 555 -5.57 8.70 -19.35
CA GLU A 555 -6.82 8.03 -19.01
C GLU A 555 -6.66 7.11 -17.78
N LEU A 556 -7.69 7.05 -16.95
CA LEU A 556 -7.74 6.15 -15.81
C LEU A 556 -8.14 4.74 -16.29
N THR A 557 -7.23 3.78 -16.16
CA THR A 557 -7.39 2.40 -16.64
C THR A 557 -8.70 1.75 -16.18
N ASP A 558 -9.02 1.92 -14.91
CA ASP A 558 -10.08 1.19 -14.22
C ASP A 558 -11.45 1.91 -14.33
N ALA A 559 -11.47 3.08 -14.98
CA ALA A 559 -12.69 3.83 -15.22
C ALA A 559 -13.44 3.34 -16.47
N SER A 560 -14.77 3.38 -16.40
CA SER A 560 -15.65 3.17 -17.54
C SER A 560 -15.71 4.39 -18.46
N TYR A 561 -16.06 4.18 -19.73
CA TYR A 561 -16.51 5.25 -20.61
C TYR A 561 -17.83 5.88 -20.13
N GLY A 562 -18.06 7.13 -20.51
CA GLY A 562 -19.20 7.95 -20.11
C GLY A 562 -18.81 9.02 -19.10
N GLN A 563 -19.58 10.12 -19.06
CA GLN A 563 -19.36 11.19 -18.09
C GLN A 563 -19.71 10.76 -16.67
N THR A 564 -18.71 10.84 -15.79
CA THR A 564 -18.85 10.65 -14.34
C THR A 564 -19.81 11.68 -13.77
N LYS A 565 -20.88 11.23 -13.10
CA LYS A 565 -21.96 12.11 -12.60
C LYS A 565 -21.73 12.65 -11.18
N LYS A 566 -20.90 11.95 -10.40
CA LYS A 566 -20.57 12.26 -9.00
C LYS A 566 -19.07 12.07 -8.78
N VAL A 567 -18.45 13.00 -8.06
CA VAL A 567 -17.06 12.88 -7.60
C VAL A 567 -16.96 13.17 -6.11
N TYR A 568 -15.82 12.79 -5.52
CA TYR A 568 -15.44 13.06 -4.13
C TYR A 568 -14.10 13.79 -4.13
N ILE A 569 -13.99 14.84 -3.32
CA ILE A 569 -12.82 15.75 -3.31
C ILE A 569 -12.26 15.78 -1.89
N ARG A 570 -10.98 15.42 -1.72
CA ARG A 570 -10.31 15.34 -0.41
C ARG A 570 -8.88 15.83 -0.53
N GLY A 571 -8.59 16.98 0.10
CA GLY A 571 -7.34 17.70 -0.12
C GLY A 571 -7.16 18.00 -1.61
N LYS A 572 -6.23 17.30 -2.26
CA LYS A 572 -6.07 17.34 -3.71
C LYS A 572 -6.48 16.09 -4.51
N ASN A 573 -6.97 15.03 -3.86
CA ASN A 573 -7.56 13.91 -4.57
C ASN A 573 -8.96 14.29 -5.06
N ILE A 574 -9.27 13.91 -6.30
CA ILE A 574 -10.61 13.99 -6.90
C ILE A 574 -10.93 12.58 -7.42
N SER A 575 -11.65 11.79 -6.63
CA SER A 575 -11.98 10.40 -6.94
C SER A 575 -13.39 10.26 -7.53
N LEU A 576 -13.57 9.27 -8.40
CA LEU A 576 -14.86 8.95 -9.03
C LEU A 576 -15.75 8.08 -8.11
N THR A 577 -15.12 7.38 -7.17
CA THR A 577 -15.72 6.54 -6.14
C THR A 577 -15.48 7.14 -4.75
N GLN A 578 -16.28 6.72 -3.77
CA GLN A 578 -16.05 7.06 -2.37
C GLN A 578 -14.88 6.22 -1.83
N ASP A 579 -13.92 6.86 -1.17
CA ASP A 579 -12.96 6.15 -0.32
C ASP A 579 -13.72 5.55 0.87
N ALA A 580 -13.61 4.23 1.05
CA ALA A 580 -14.25 3.49 2.14
C ALA A 580 -13.79 3.98 3.53
N ALA A 581 -12.62 4.60 3.63
CA ALA A 581 -12.10 5.23 4.84
C ALA A 581 -12.55 6.70 5.03
N SER A 582 -13.56 7.19 4.30
CA SER A 582 -14.20 8.50 4.54
C SER A 582 -15.37 8.36 5.51
N GLU A 583 -15.11 8.54 6.81
CA GLU A 583 -16.14 8.51 7.86
C GLU A 583 -17.15 9.65 7.70
N ASP A 584 -16.67 10.87 7.44
CA ASP A 584 -17.48 12.05 7.14
C ASP A 584 -17.40 12.42 5.64
N VAL A 585 -18.56 12.51 4.98
CA VAL A 585 -18.70 13.02 3.61
C VAL A 585 -19.65 14.22 3.59
N PHE A 586 -19.09 15.41 3.37
CA PHE A 586 -19.81 16.67 3.31
C PHE A 586 -20.29 16.98 1.89
N ARG A 587 -21.51 17.50 1.76
CA ARG A 587 -22.04 17.90 0.45
C ARG A 587 -21.46 19.25 0.00
N GLY A 588 -20.67 19.24 -1.06
CA GLY A 588 -20.04 20.44 -1.61
C GLY A 588 -21.05 21.45 -2.18
N SER A 589 -20.83 22.73 -1.90
CA SER A 589 -21.57 23.83 -2.54
C SER A 589 -20.80 24.38 -3.74
N VAL A 590 -21.50 24.71 -4.83
CA VAL A 590 -20.89 25.24 -6.06
C VAL A 590 -21.30 26.70 -6.25
N LYS A 591 -20.35 27.57 -6.59
CA LYS A 591 -20.56 29.00 -6.84
C LYS A 591 -19.91 29.39 -8.17
N ASP A 592 -20.54 30.25 -8.94
CA ASP A 592 -19.96 30.77 -10.19
C ASP A 592 -18.76 31.67 -9.88
N TYR A 593 -17.65 31.48 -10.61
CA TYR A 593 -16.45 32.29 -10.46
C TYR A 593 -16.42 33.42 -11.51
N TYR A 594 -16.16 34.64 -11.05
CA TYR A 594 -16.07 35.86 -11.86
C TYR A 594 -14.80 36.62 -11.47
N MET A 595 -14.15 37.27 -12.44
CA MET A 595 -13.16 38.29 -12.11
C MET A 595 -13.89 39.49 -11.51
N LYS A 596 -13.57 39.82 -10.26
CA LYS A 596 -14.05 41.05 -9.62
C LYS A 596 -13.26 42.24 -10.19
N GLY A 597 -13.98 43.20 -10.76
CA GLY A 597 -13.41 44.43 -11.31
C GLY A 597 -14.39 45.59 -11.20
N VAL A 598 -14.15 46.63 -12.00
CA VAL A 598 -15.03 47.79 -12.11
C VAL A 598 -15.48 47.91 -13.56
N LEU A 599 -16.76 48.20 -13.79
CA LEU A 599 -17.36 48.56 -15.07
C LEU A 599 -17.78 50.03 -14.97
N TYR A 600 -17.07 50.88 -15.71
CA TYR A 600 -17.01 52.31 -15.48
C TYR A 600 -16.63 52.55 -14.00
N THR A 601 -17.46 53.24 -13.21
CA THR A 601 -17.27 53.48 -11.77
C THR A 601 -17.86 52.39 -10.86
N SER A 602 -18.59 51.40 -11.40
CA SER A 602 -19.40 50.46 -10.61
C SER A 602 -18.72 49.09 -10.45
N PRO A 603 -18.73 48.45 -9.26
CA PRO A 603 -18.26 47.07 -9.11
C PRO A 603 -18.96 46.12 -10.07
N ASN A 604 -18.20 45.26 -10.77
CA ASN A 604 -18.72 44.34 -11.77
C ASN A 604 -18.06 42.97 -11.73
N ASP A 605 -18.90 41.95 -11.92
CA ASP A 605 -18.51 40.55 -12.05
C ASP A 605 -18.25 40.23 -13.53
N TYR A 606 -16.99 40.23 -13.92
CA TYR A 606 -16.59 39.88 -15.29
C TYR A 606 -16.61 38.36 -15.47
N PRO A 607 -17.42 37.80 -16.38
CA PRO A 607 -17.43 36.37 -16.67
C PRO A 607 -16.09 35.92 -17.25
N VAL A 608 -15.66 34.70 -16.92
CA VAL A 608 -14.34 34.17 -17.28
C VAL A 608 -14.38 32.79 -17.93
N VAL A 609 -13.28 32.40 -18.57
CA VAL A 609 -13.07 31.09 -19.20
C VAL A 609 -11.60 30.70 -19.05
N LYS A 610 -11.31 29.41 -18.83
CA LYS A 610 -9.94 28.89 -18.90
C LYS A 610 -9.63 28.50 -20.34
N ILE A 611 -8.50 29.00 -20.86
CA ILE A 611 -7.94 28.65 -22.16
C ILE A 611 -6.49 28.27 -21.92
N PHE A 612 -6.20 26.97 -22.06
CA PHE A 612 -4.87 26.40 -21.80
C PHE A 612 -4.35 26.78 -20.41
N ASN A 613 -3.15 27.33 -20.27
CA ASN A 613 -2.57 27.73 -18.98
C ASN A 613 -2.98 29.14 -18.50
N ARG A 614 -4.11 29.70 -18.96
CA ARG A 614 -4.58 31.03 -18.54
C ARG A 614 -6.10 31.14 -18.36
N ILE A 615 -6.52 32.08 -17.54
CA ILE A 615 -7.92 32.51 -17.39
C ILE A 615 -8.11 33.84 -18.11
N TRP A 616 -9.18 33.95 -18.89
CA TRP A 616 -9.52 35.10 -19.74
C TRP A 616 -10.90 35.66 -19.41
N THR A 617 -11.11 36.97 -19.52
CA THR A 617 -12.48 37.54 -19.49
C THR A 617 -13.25 37.23 -20.78
N ARG A 618 -14.49 36.76 -20.63
CA ARG A 618 -15.42 36.48 -21.75
C ARG A 618 -16.00 37.74 -22.40
N GLN A 619 -15.99 38.87 -21.69
CA GLN A 619 -16.27 40.21 -22.22
C GLN A 619 -15.02 41.11 -22.18
N ASN A 620 -15.06 42.24 -22.90
CA ASN A 620 -14.01 43.26 -22.83
C ASN A 620 -13.97 43.87 -21.43
N TYR A 621 -12.79 44.30 -20.97
CA TYR A 621 -12.65 45.08 -19.74
C TYR A 621 -12.97 46.55 -20.02
N SER A 622 -13.61 47.22 -19.05
CA SER A 622 -14.25 48.54 -19.26
C SER A 622 -14.34 49.38 -17.97
N SER A 623 -13.33 49.34 -17.11
CA SER A 623 -13.20 50.26 -15.95
C SER A 623 -12.88 51.69 -16.41
N ASP A 624 -13.37 52.72 -15.71
CA ASP A 624 -12.91 54.12 -15.88
C ASP A 624 -11.80 54.52 -14.87
N LEU A 625 -11.42 53.57 -14.00
CA LEU A 625 -10.38 53.69 -12.97
C LEU A 625 -9.23 52.71 -13.21
N LEU A 626 -8.01 53.15 -12.91
CA LEU A 626 -6.89 52.26 -12.60
C LEU A 626 -7.09 51.60 -11.23
N ARG A 627 -6.39 50.49 -10.99
CA ARG A 627 -6.33 49.78 -9.69
C ARG A 627 -5.83 50.66 -8.52
N THR A 628 -5.14 51.75 -8.81
CA THR A 628 -4.74 52.79 -7.86
C THR A 628 -5.90 53.67 -7.37
N GLY A 629 -7.06 53.62 -8.02
CA GLY A 629 -8.20 54.52 -7.82
C GLY A 629 -8.13 55.80 -8.66
N GLU A 630 -7.08 55.98 -9.47
CA GLU A 630 -6.91 57.12 -10.37
C GLU A 630 -7.82 56.99 -11.60
N LYS A 631 -8.46 58.09 -12.02
CA LYS A 631 -9.28 58.11 -13.24
C LYS A 631 -8.41 58.06 -14.50
N ILE A 632 -8.85 57.23 -15.44
CA ILE A 632 -8.23 57.07 -16.75
C ILE A 632 -8.50 58.33 -17.58
N SER A 633 -7.46 58.85 -18.26
CA SER A 633 -7.51 60.20 -18.85
C SER A 633 -7.88 60.22 -20.33
N GLN A 634 -7.58 59.16 -21.09
CA GLN A 634 -7.81 59.09 -22.54
C GLN A 634 -8.63 57.84 -22.89
N GLN A 635 -9.91 57.88 -22.51
CA GLN A 635 -10.90 56.82 -22.71
C GLN A 635 -12.02 57.31 -23.63
N HIS A 636 -12.35 56.51 -24.66
CA HIS A 636 -13.32 56.89 -25.69
C HIS A 636 -14.38 55.81 -25.90
N TRP A 637 -15.62 56.25 -26.13
CA TRP A 637 -16.64 55.44 -26.77
C TRP A 637 -16.38 55.41 -28.27
N TRP A 638 -16.40 54.23 -28.89
CA TRP A 638 -16.29 54.13 -30.35
C TRP A 638 -17.65 54.42 -31.01
N GLU A 639 -17.90 55.68 -31.31
CA GLU A 639 -18.90 56.06 -32.30
C GLU A 639 -18.41 55.56 -33.67
N PRO A 640 -19.22 54.75 -34.38
CA PRO A 640 -20.68 54.87 -34.44
C PRO A 640 -21.49 53.73 -33.76
N TYR A 641 -20.95 53.01 -32.79
CA TYR A 641 -21.55 51.73 -32.32
C TYR A 641 -21.98 51.62 -30.84
N SER A 642 -21.53 52.51 -29.96
CA SER A 642 -21.94 52.66 -28.53
C SER A 642 -22.01 51.39 -27.64
N SER A 643 -21.46 50.26 -28.08
CA SER A 643 -21.71 48.92 -27.51
C SER A 643 -20.51 48.28 -26.82
N PHE A 644 -19.33 48.91 -26.89
CA PHE A 644 -18.15 48.50 -26.12
C PHE A 644 -17.22 49.70 -25.86
N TYR A 645 -16.36 49.53 -24.85
CA TYR A 645 -15.38 50.52 -24.41
C TYR A 645 -14.01 50.24 -25.04
N CYS A 646 -13.22 51.28 -25.23
CA CYS A 646 -11.84 51.19 -25.72
C CYS A 646 -10.94 52.27 -25.07
N TYR A 647 -9.69 51.89 -24.87
CA TYR A 647 -8.66 52.69 -24.19
C TYR A 647 -7.66 53.24 -25.19
N HIS A 648 -7.09 54.41 -24.91
CA HIS A 648 -5.87 54.84 -25.59
C HIS A 648 -4.75 53.82 -25.33
N TRP A 649 -3.83 53.64 -26.29
CA TRP A 649 -2.73 52.66 -26.21
C TRP A 649 -1.91 52.79 -24.92
N ASP A 650 -1.65 54.00 -24.45
CA ASP A 650 -0.88 54.25 -23.23
C ASP A 650 -1.63 53.82 -21.95
N ASP A 651 -2.96 54.02 -21.92
CA ASP A 651 -3.83 53.56 -20.84
C ASP A 651 -4.00 52.02 -20.89
N ALA A 652 -4.09 51.44 -22.10
CA ALA A 652 -4.12 49.99 -22.32
C ALA A 652 -2.79 49.30 -21.92
N SER A 653 -1.66 50.01 -22.09
CA SER A 653 -0.32 49.55 -21.69
C SER A 653 -0.05 49.71 -20.19
N ASN A 654 -0.96 50.32 -19.43
CA ASN A 654 -0.74 50.63 -18.01
C ASN A 654 -0.85 49.36 -17.14
N PRO A 655 0.19 48.96 -16.38
CA PRO A 655 0.18 47.76 -15.54
C PRO A 655 -0.77 47.84 -14.33
N ASN A 656 -1.38 49.01 -14.09
CA ASN A 656 -2.45 49.21 -13.12
C ASN A 656 -3.86 49.25 -13.74
N LEU A 657 -4.04 49.09 -15.07
CA LEU A 657 -5.38 49.05 -15.66
C LEU A 657 -6.19 47.85 -15.15
N ALA A 658 -5.55 46.68 -15.05
CA ALA A 658 -6.21 45.45 -14.62
C ALA A 658 -6.28 45.29 -13.08
N PRO A 659 -7.27 44.54 -12.54
CA PRO A 659 -7.37 44.21 -11.11
C PRO A 659 -6.12 43.53 -10.53
N ALA A 660 -6.07 43.40 -9.19
CA ALA A 660 -4.97 42.69 -8.53
C ALA A 660 -4.93 41.22 -8.96
N GLY A 661 -3.76 40.73 -9.39
CA GLY A 661 -3.59 39.37 -9.92
C GLY A 661 -4.07 39.17 -11.37
N TRP A 662 -4.39 40.26 -12.09
CA TRP A 662 -4.75 40.27 -13.50
C TRP A 662 -3.88 41.29 -14.25
N ARG A 663 -3.74 41.10 -15.56
CA ARG A 663 -3.01 41.99 -16.49
C ARG A 663 -3.75 42.09 -17.83
N VAL A 664 -3.41 43.08 -18.64
CA VAL A 664 -3.88 43.14 -20.04
C VAL A 664 -3.23 42.00 -20.84
N ALA A 665 -3.99 41.41 -21.77
CA ALA A 665 -3.50 40.37 -22.68
C ALA A 665 -2.64 41.00 -23.80
N GLY A 666 -1.41 40.52 -23.97
CA GLY A 666 -0.48 40.96 -25.01
C GLY A 666 -0.36 39.97 -26.16
N ASP A 667 0.38 40.35 -27.21
CA ASP A 667 0.66 39.55 -28.40
C ASP A 667 1.06 38.10 -28.05
N ASP A 668 1.94 37.92 -27.06
CA ASP A 668 2.44 36.61 -26.62
C ASP A 668 1.36 35.68 -26.05
N ASP A 669 0.30 36.23 -25.45
CA ASP A 669 -0.82 35.42 -24.95
C ASP A 669 -1.59 34.81 -26.13
N TYR A 670 -1.91 35.62 -27.14
CA TYR A 670 -2.59 35.18 -28.36
C TYR A 670 -1.71 34.25 -29.20
N ASN A 671 -0.42 34.59 -29.35
CA ASN A 671 0.59 33.72 -29.97
C ASN A 671 0.64 32.35 -29.29
N SER A 672 0.64 32.29 -27.95
CA SER A 672 0.68 31.02 -27.22
C SER A 672 -0.57 30.16 -27.44
N ILE A 673 -1.74 30.77 -27.65
CA ILE A 673 -2.97 30.07 -28.04
C ILE A 673 -2.83 29.49 -29.45
N GLY A 674 -2.45 30.30 -30.44
CA GLY A 674 -2.26 29.85 -31.83
C GLY A 674 -1.23 28.72 -31.94
N ASN A 675 -0.08 28.88 -31.28
CA ASN A 675 1.00 27.89 -31.25
C ASN A 675 0.56 26.57 -30.59
N THR A 676 -0.16 26.62 -29.46
CA THR A 676 -0.68 25.42 -28.78
C THR A 676 -1.69 24.68 -29.65
N ILE A 677 -2.57 25.40 -30.35
CA ILE A 677 -3.56 24.83 -31.27
C ILE A 677 -2.87 24.16 -32.47
N THR A 678 -1.88 24.82 -33.08
CA THR A 678 -1.04 24.24 -34.15
C THR A 678 -0.31 22.97 -33.67
N ALA A 679 0.32 23.01 -32.50
CA ALA A 679 1.06 21.88 -31.93
C ALA A 679 0.16 20.65 -31.64
N ASN A 680 -1.13 20.87 -31.37
CA ASN A 680 -2.13 19.80 -31.20
C ASN A 680 -2.77 19.35 -32.53
N GLY A 681 -2.17 19.69 -33.67
CA GLY A 681 -2.56 19.21 -35.00
C GLY A 681 -3.58 20.07 -35.75
N TYR A 682 -3.93 21.25 -35.22
CA TYR A 682 -4.91 22.17 -35.83
C TYR A 682 -4.22 23.35 -36.53
N THR A 683 -3.17 23.08 -37.32
CA THR A 683 -2.32 24.10 -37.98
C THR A 683 -3.12 25.20 -38.68
N MET A 684 -4.24 24.86 -39.33
CA MET A 684 -5.10 25.86 -39.97
C MET A 684 -5.76 26.81 -38.94
N ILE A 685 -6.29 26.30 -37.83
CA ILE A 685 -6.93 27.12 -36.79
C ILE A 685 -5.88 27.93 -36.02
N GLY A 686 -4.74 27.32 -35.70
CA GLY A 686 -3.64 28.01 -34.99
C GLY A 686 -3.04 29.15 -35.81
N THR A 687 -2.82 28.93 -37.12
CA THR A 687 -2.44 30.00 -38.07
C THR A 687 -3.52 31.07 -38.16
N LEU A 688 -4.81 30.70 -38.25
CA LEU A 688 -5.93 31.65 -38.30
C LEU A 688 -6.09 32.49 -37.03
N LEU A 689 -5.51 32.08 -35.89
CA LEU A 689 -5.58 32.78 -34.60
C LEU A 689 -4.32 33.61 -34.28
N ALA A 690 -3.27 33.55 -35.10
CA ALA A 690 -2.07 34.37 -34.91
C ALA A 690 -2.38 35.87 -35.09
N PRO A 691 -1.70 36.79 -34.37
CA PRO A 691 -1.82 38.23 -34.63
C PRO A 691 -1.55 38.55 -36.11
N GLY A 692 -2.42 39.37 -36.71
CA GLY A 692 -2.36 39.68 -38.14
C GLY A 692 -2.98 38.62 -39.08
N ALA A 693 -3.53 37.51 -38.58
CA ALA A 693 -4.22 36.50 -39.39
C ALA A 693 -5.75 36.62 -39.34
N VAL A 694 -6.44 36.02 -40.33
CA VAL A 694 -7.86 36.25 -40.70
C VAL A 694 -8.89 36.13 -39.57
N THR A 695 -8.60 35.43 -38.48
CA THR A 695 -9.46 35.40 -37.26
C THR A 695 -8.73 35.74 -35.96
N GLY A 696 -7.47 36.14 -36.06
CA GLY A 696 -6.59 36.47 -34.93
C GLY A 696 -6.83 37.88 -34.41
N PHE A 697 -6.36 38.13 -33.19
CA PHE A 697 -6.53 39.43 -32.56
C PHE A 697 -5.42 40.39 -33.03
N GLU A 698 -5.76 41.33 -33.90
CA GLU A 698 -4.87 42.38 -34.40
C GLU A 698 -4.58 43.39 -33.28
N THR A 699 -3.57 43.15 -32.45
CA THR A 699 -3.30 43.90 -31.20
C THR A 699 -3.07 45.39 -31.40
N LYS A 700 -2.69 45.83 -32.61
CA LYS A 700 -2.46 47.25 -32.97
C LYS A 700 -3.70 48.02 -33.41
N THR A 701 -4.82 47.36 -33.72
CA THR A 701 -6.04 48.05 -34.23
C THR A 701 -7.36 47.51 -33.68
N GLY A 702 -7.44 46.24 -33.28
CA GLY A 702 -8.52 45.72 -32.42
C GLY A 702 -9.92 45.55 -33.05
N TYR A 703 -10.05 45.50 -34.39
CA TYR A 703 -11.35 45.39 -35.07
C TYR A 703 -11.42 44.27 -36.14
N PHE A 704 -12.64 43.77 -36.38
CA PHE A 704 -13.01 43.07 -37.60
C PHE A 704 -13.82 44.04 -38.50
N LEU A 705 -13.46 44.18 -39.78
CA LEU A 705 -14.22 45.03 -40.71
C LEU A 705 -15.37 44.24 -41.36
N ARG A 706 -16.46 44.93 -41.71
CA ARG A 706 -17.64 44.37 -42.36
C ARG A 706 -17.93 45.12 -43.65
N ASP A 707 -18.07 44.41 -44.77
CA ASP A 707 -18.38 45.05 -46.06
C ASP A 707 -19.86 45.44 -46.20
N SER A 708 -20.18 46.21 -47.24
CA SER A 708 -21.52 46.70 -47.56
C SER A 708 -22.55 45.61 -47.92
N LYS A 709 -22.10 44.35 -48.11
CA LYS A 709 -22.92 43.15 -48.31
C LYS A 709 -23.05 42.31 -47.03
N GLY A 710 -22.27 42.63 -46.00
CA GLY A 710 -22.31 42.03 -44.68
C GLY A 710 -21.28 40.92 -44.40
N LYS A 711 -20.31 40.64 -45.30
CA LYS A 711 -19.20 39.72 -45.01
C LYS A 711 -18.14 40.41 -44.12
N TRP A 712 -17.41 39.62 -43.35
CA TRP A 712 -16.29 40.09 -42.51
C TRP A 712 -14.95 39.90 -43.23
N HIS A 713 -14.07 40.88 -43.13
CA HIS A 713 -12.73 40.87 -43.74
C HIS A 713 -11.68 41.53 -42.84
N GLN A 714 -10.42 41.21 -43.11
CA GLN A 714 -9.22 41.93 -42.64
C GLN A 714 -8.52 42.50 -43.88
N THR A 715 -7.66 43.51 -43.73
CA THR A 715 -7.05 44.22 -44.87
C THR A 715 -6.06 43.35 -45.64
N GLY A 716 -6.49 42.81 -46.78
CA GLY A 716 -5.66 42.03 -47.70
C GLY A 716 -6.43 41.43 -48.88
N ASP A 717 -6.46 42.16 -50.00
CA ASP A 717 -6.48 41.63 -51.38
C ASP A 717 -7.57 40.60 -51.77
N GLY A 718 -8.82 40.83 -51.36
CA GLY A 718 -10.01 40.53 -52.17
C GLY A 718 -10.37 39.06 -52.45
N THR A 719 -9.64 38.07 -51.94
CA THR A 719 -10.00 36.65 -52.08
C THR A 719 -11.10 36.25 -51.09
N GLU A 720 -12.21 35.67 -51.58
CA GLU A 720 -13.33 35.30 -50.73
C GLU A 720 -12.99 34.17 -49.74
N ALA A 721 -13.06 34.46 -48.44
CA ALA A 721 -13.10 33.43 -47.41
C ALA A 721 -14.35 32.53 -47.61
N VAL A 722 -14.14 31.26 -47.93
CA VAL A 722 -15.20 30.26 -48.06
C VAL A 722 -15.82 29.99 -46.68
N LEU A 723 -17.15 29.85 -46.64
CA LEU A 723 -17.90 29.79 -45.38
C LEU A 723 -17.54 28.53 -44.56
N PHE A 724 -17.13 28.74 -43.30
CA PHE A 724 -17.18 27.72 -42.27
C PHE A 724 -18.62 27.41 -41.87
N THR A 725 -19.29 26.54 -42.62
CA THR A 725 -20.59 26.00 -42.20
C THR A 725 -20.40 24.91 -41.13
N ASN A 726 -21.18 25.04 -40.05
CA ASN A 726 -21.55 23.97 -39.11
C ASN A 726 -20.49 23.37 -38.17
N THR A 727 -19.25 23.89 -38.09
CA THR A 727 -18.17 23.31 -37.24
C THR A 727 -17.48 24.26 -36.24
N LEU A 728 -17.88 25.53 -36.12
CA LEU A 728 -17.19 26.53 -35.27
C LEU A 728 -18.09 27.25 -34.24
N HIS A 729 -18.71 26.48 -33.34
CA HIS A 729 -19.25 27.01 -32.06
C HIS A 729 -18.19 27.11 -30.94
N LEU A 730 -16.90 26.89 -31.26
CA LEU A 730 -15.88 26.47 -30.28
C LEU A 730 -14.85 27.54 -29.90
N CYS A 731 -14.52 28.46 -30.81
CA CYS A 731 -13.58 29.57 -30.55
C CYS A 731 -14.17 30.95 -30.85
N LYS A 732 -15.49 31.14 -30.71
CA LYS A 732 -16.09 32.48 -30.78
C LYS A 732 -15.83 33.28 -29.51
N ILE A 733 -14.80 34.12 -29.52
CA ILE A 733 -14.74 35.34 -28.70
C ILE A 733 -15.68 36.37 -29.34
N GLN A 734 -16.99 36.10 -29.32
CA GLN A 734 -18.01 36.96 -29.91
C GLN A 734 -19.28 36.94 -29.04
N PRO A 735 -19.83 38.10 -28.63
CA PRO A 735 -21.12 38.16 -27.96
C PRO A 735 -22.25 37.69 -28.86
N ILE A 736 -23.22 37.00 -28.27
CA ILE A 736 -24.54 36.71 -28.85
C ILE A 736 -25.53 36.97 -27.69
N SER A 737 -26.61 37.75 -27.82
CA SER A 737 -27.26 38.30 -29.02
C SER A 737 -27.37 39.83 -29.03
N GLY A 738 -27.07 40.45 -30.17
CA GLY A 738 -27.26 41.89 -30.42
C GLY A 738 -26.52 42.28 -31.69
N GLY A 739 -27.23 42.59 -32.77
CA GLY A 739 -26.63 42.85 -34.08
C GLY A 739 -26.22 44.31 -34.27
N PHE A 740 -25.09 44.55 -34.93
CA PHE A 740 -24.57 45.89 -35.24
C PHE A 740 -24.09 46.00 -36.70
N SER A 741 -24.30 47.18 -37.30
CA SER A 741 -23.94 47.50 -38.68
C SER A 741 -23.85 49.02 -38.92
N VAL A 742 -22.72 49.52 -39.39
CA VAL A 742 -22.55 50.90 -39.91
C VAL A 742 -21.63 50.87 -41.14
N TYR A 743 -21.86 51.81 -42.06
CA TYR A 743 -21.11 52.03 -43.30
C TYR A 743 -19.84 52.88 -43.08
N ASP A 744 -18.91 52.83 -44.04
CA ASP A 744 -17.91 53.87 -44.23
C ASP A 744 -18.55 55.15 -44.78
N SER A 745 -18.18 56.31 -44.22
CA SER A 745 -18.18 57.57 -44.96
C SER A 745 -17.21 58.60 -44.35
N ASN A 746 -15.94 58.55 -44.78
CA ASN A 746 -14.97 59.67 -44.83
C ASN A 746 -14.50 60.34 -43.51
N ASN A 747 -13.19 60.60 -43.45
CA ASN A 747 -12.51 61.58 -42.59
C ASN A 747 -12.68 61.44 -41.06
N TYR A 748 -11.80 60.66 -40.41
CA TYR A 748 -11.12 61.11 -39.18
C TYR A 748 -9.85 60.29 -38.92
N HIS A 749 -8.84 60.93 -38.30
CA HIS A 749 -7.62 60.27 -37.82
C HIS A 749 -7.83 59.65 -36.43
N TRP A 750 -8.42 58.45 -36.35
CA TRP A 750 -8.53 57.68 -35.09
C TRP A 750 -7.58 56.47 -35.10
N GLY A 751 -6.29 56.73 -34.86
CA GLY A 751 -5.37 55.71 -34.37
C GLY A 751 -5.48 55.55 -32.85
N HIS A 752 -4.74 54.58 -32.30
CA HIS A 752 -4.43 54.43 -30.87
C HIS A 752 -5.55 54.01 -29.89
N PHE A 753 -6.78 53.69 -30.32
CA PHE A 753 -7.82 53.17 -29.41
C PHE A 753 -8.06 51.67 -29.61
N CYS A 754 -8.07 50.89 -28.53
CA CYS A 754 -8.26 49.43 -28.59
C CYS A 754 -9.20 48.86 -27.50
N PRO A 755 -10.01 47.83 -27.80
CA PRO A 755 -10.77 47.08 -26.80
C PRO A 755 -9.86 46.13 -26.02
N VAL A 756 -9.88 46.21 -24.69
CA VAL A 756 -8.99 45.42 -23.83
C VAL A 756 -9.61 44.10 -23.38
N ARG A 757 -8.80 43.04 -23.37
CA ARG A 757 -9.04 41.81 -22.61
C ARG A 757 -8.02 41.70 -21.48
N VAL A 758 -8.45 41.18 -20.34
CA VAL A 758 -7.56 40.93 -19.21
C VAL A 758 -7.48 39.44 -18.89
N VAL A 759 -6.29 39.03 -18.46
CA VAL A 759 -5.90 37.64 -18.21
C VAL A 759 -5.27 37.49 -16.83
N GLN A 760 -5.41 36.28 -16.31
CA GLN A 760 -4.69 35.77 -15.15
C GLN A 760 -3.97 34.49 -15.57
N ASP A 761 -2.67 34.44 -15.35
CA ASP A 761 -1.86 33.24 -15.59
C ASP A 761 -2.28 32.14 -14.58
N ALA A 762 -2.38 30.88 -15.04
CA ALA A 762 -2.96 29.77 -14.29
C ALA A 762 -1.89 28.74 -13.85
N GLU A 763 -0.89 29.23 -13.11
CA GLU A 763 0.25 28.46 -12.58
C GLU A 763 0.36 28.59 -11.04
#